data_AF-A0A7L5JLS8-F1
#
_entry.id   AF-A0A7L5JLS8-F1
#
_cell.length_a   1.000
_cell.length_b   1.000
_cell.length_c   1.000
_cell.angle_alpha   90.00
_cell.angle_beta   90.00
_cell.angle_gamma   90.00
#
_symmetry.space_group_name_H-M   'P 1'
#
loop_
_entity.id
_entity.type
_entity.pdbx_description
1 polymer ?
#
loop_
_entity_poly.entity_id
_entity_poly.type
_entity_poly.pdbx_seq_one_letter_code
_entity_poly.pdbx_strand_id
1 'polypeptide(L)'
;MSNLSKYLSFDEARNYVRNQNLENTRAWKKWSNGTLEGKERRPDFIPSNPDIVYRNDGWISWSDWISENIEIEYLPFEEARDFVRSLNLVNAEQWQRYYQGKIDGLVKPDNIPWNPQKIYAEQWNGIKDWIGTDWKNFEEAREFVRNLGLNGQVEWRLYCKNELNGYESKPLDIPTDPKRVYEDNGWIDMSDWLGTERKRRTTHGEVDDTWLSYEDAKEYVHSLKLSSYDEWKAYIDNRIENLPLRPMDLPKSPQYVYKNDGWTNWSDWLGNTIDEVAEQKHIIHEKHSNKEVHEHTTVVSFTLDQLIKEYQRNATITKILLFLNNESSFKSIIELDLTVNDINEIEELFFHFRGEPGKLTHTKKAFVGLVFLTYVIYKLESKLSYSSLWKAITSDLEHYSSVTRHFLDSYFTSQNYPNFFLKESIEYACNLFHLRNNFDAKDEQQYVRNTILLQIGLLNKSFDHLKLWLSNYNLPVIVSELLDVDSQNYSKEFNDGWRVLRRFRDNILSNDQAKNILTQNIWFKHLNLDELLKAAKQRAKKQLMITQDEDLPVFYLEKINYSDDGLSFTINAQDLYSLNLSGFRYEIYIDDEYKGVLIANNSKELILESPITIFNLATNQIDLELRNEDDDVVFATEIVLFDFSEQMVLFDEDGNIYQNIFKKLNAHKKYHILMDSDLDCDFNDDFQREYFDGYATLVPFIGYKDNCKITYNEEILFELNFTENVEKPEFIDQLVLYTTANPSFILNNEYTFELKIMQIDSKTEEVDLKTLPSEAKIIKWSYLGGYSDSDDIENNSSIKSKLYPEMITSPKHTLLIKYKNRVFKKVVYCNFFEKQNQYRLFQMGSDATVKLVDRTGYLTKSDLKRYRYYLSDFSRTEQFYIKNKSSFYQTIRPNKIINFAKFDGFGETIFIAEHLFNSPLISVFDYRNSDEYISINQEKKNEIFIHRELPQQCKLILLDQNLKEHEFPHQQLLESANNHEICFDNELVSVLVIQGNSVVDSSYDNSFLDSFNDYTNTEVIKNLLVSNYPFLSKQSHTNFLRKFIMHNIEEFFSIFYNDRIIINENLLRLDFSKINLLIEHVLFSLKIDAEVSERILQRIILNKQERLMLDTPIILFKLLLSCGSNKLKYYFYNLVNDAELEDERDESFIELIINNLFDTTTLSGPQKHNLKVAMHYINGPYYLKKALEKLNG
;
A
#
# COMPACT_ATOMS: atom_id res chain seq x y z
N MET A 1 38.58 -34.50 3.42
CA MET A 1 38.35 -35.53 2.38
C MET A 1 37.57 -34.88 1.25
N SER A 2 37.92 -35.19 0.01
CA SER A 2 37.52 -34.52 -1.24
C SER A 2 36.02 -34.20 -1.36
N ASN A 3 35.69 -33.00 -1.85
CA ASN A 3 34.38 -32.66 -2.41
C ASN A 3 34.02 -33.69 -3.48
N LEU A 4 33.17 -34.66 -3.14
CA LEU A 4 32.58 -35.56 -4.11
C LEU A 4 31.45 -34.81 -4.83
N SER A 5 31.67 -34.51 -6.10
CA SER A 5 30.63 -34.04 -7.01
C SER A 5 29.43 -34.98 -6.92
N LYS A 6 28.25 -34.43 -6.65
CA LYS A 6 26.98 -35.17 -6.56
C LYS A 6 26.59 -35.84 -7.89
N TYR A 7 27.15 -35.38 -9.01
CA TYR A 7 26.81 -35.83 -10.36
C TYR A 7 28.04 -36.35 -11.11
N LEU A 8 27.81 -37.31 -12.01
CA LEU A 8 28.83 -37.76 -12.96
C LEU A 8 29.32 -36.61 -13.86
N SER A 9 30.53 -36.74 -14.43
CA SER A 9 30.99 -35.80 -15.46
C SER A 9 30.06 -35.83 -16.68
N PHE A 10 30.05 -34.77 -17.49
CA PHE A 10 29.15 -34.66 -18.64
C PHE A 10 29.29 -35.88 -19.59
N ASP A 11 30.51 -36.30 -19.90
CA ASP A 11 30.75 -37.43 -20.81
C ASP A 11 30.27 -38.76 -20.24
N GLU A 12 30.52 -39.01 -18.95
CA GLU A 12 30.04 -40.23 -18.26
C GLU A 12 28.51 -40.26 -18.15
N ALA A 13 27.90 -39.11 -17.81
CA ALA A 13 26.46 -38.99 -17.68
C ALA A 13 25.76 -39.12 -19.04
N ARG A 14 26.30 -38.49 -20.11
CA ARG A 14 25.79 -38.58 -21.48
C ARG A 14 25.84 -40.02 -22.00
N ASN A 15 26.95 -40.73 -21.78
CA ASN A 15 27.06 -42.14 -22.15
C ASN A 15 26.06 -43.01 -21.37
N TYR A 16 25.85 -42.74 -20.08
CA TYR A 16 24.84 -43.45 -19.28
C TYR A 16 23.43 -43.27 -19.85
N VAL A 17 23.06 -42.04 -20.22
CA VAL A 17 21.73 -41.71 -20.75
C VAL A 17 21.51 -42.32 -22.12
N ARG A 18 22.50 -42.32 -23.00
CA ARG A 18 22.43 -42.95 -24.32
C ARG A 18 22.20 -44.46 -24.23
N ASN A 19 22.82 -45.14 -23.27
CA ASN A 19 22.58 -46.56 -22.99
C ASN A 19 21.13 -46.88 -22.55
N GLN A 20 20.34 -45.87 -22.19
CA GLN A 20 18.93 -46.07 -21.89
C GLN A 20 18.06 -46.18 -23.14
N ASN A 21 18.60 -45.90 -24.35
CA ASN A 21 17.87 -45.97 -25.63
C ASN A 21 16.54 -45.20 -25.59
N LEU A 22 16.57 -43.97 -25.06
CA LEU A 22 15.38 -43.13 -24.97
C LEU A 22 15.10 -42.51 -26.33
N GLU A 23 13.89 -42.69 -26.85
CA GLU A 23 13.56 -42.28 -28.21
C GLU A 23 13.48 -40.75 -28.39
N ASN A 24 13.18 -40.01 -27.33
CA ASN A 24 12.98 -38.55 -27.37
C ASN A 24 12.96 -37.94 -25.96
N THR A 25 12.86 -36.62 -25.91
CA THR A 25 12.76 -35.85 -24.66
C THR A 25 11.51 -36.15 -23.82
N ARG A 26 10.44 -36.69 -24.42
CA ARG A 26 9.24 -37.14 -23.69
C ARG A 26 9.53 -38.45 -22.95
N ALA A 27 10.23 -39.37 -23.58
CA ALA A 27 10.74 -40.58 -22.95
C ALA A 27 11.72 -40.24 -21.81
N TRP A 28 12.60 -39.25 -21.99
CA TRP A 28 13.46 -38.73 -20.91
C TRP A 28 12.65 -38.24 -19.70
N LYS A 29 11.61 -37.43 -19.90
CA LYS A 29 10.81 -36.92 -18.79
C LYS A 29 10.11 -38.03 -18.02
N LYS A 30 9.53 -39.00 -18.74
CA LYS A 30 8.91 -40.20 -18.15
C LYS A 30 9.93 -41.12 -17.46
N TRP A 31 11.16 -41.18 -17.95
CA TRP A 31 12.20 -41.98 -17.30
C TRP A 31 12.74 -41.28 -16.05
N SER A 32 12.94 -39.96 -16.12
CA SER A 32 13.45 -39.15 -15.01
C SER A 32 12.49 -39.05 -13.82
N ASN A 33 11.18 -39.12 -14.04
CA ASN A 33 10.17 -39.11 -12.98
C ASN A 33 9.75 -40.55 -12.55
N GLY A 34 10.33 -41.59 -13.17
CA GLY A 34 10.00 -42.99 -12.86
C GLY A 34 8.65 -43.46 -13.40
N THR A 35 8.05 -42.79 -14.38
CA THR A 35 6.75 -43.15 -14.97
C THR A 35 6.86 -43.76 -16.37
N LEU A 36 8.05 -44.13 -16.82
CA LEU A 36 8.27 -44.84 -18.08
C LEU A 36 8.18 -46.36 -17.84
N GLU A 37 7.12 -46.96 -18.37
CA GLU A 37 6.82 -48.38 -18.24
C GLU A 37 7.99 -49.24 -18.75
N GLY A 38 8.41 -50.23 -17.94
CA GLY A 38 9.51 -51.14 -18.27
C GLY A 38 10.93 -50.60 -18.00
N LYS A 39 11.11 -49.42 -17.41
CA LYS A 39 12.42 -48.88 -16.99
C LYS A 39 12.40 -48.34 -15.57
N GLU A 40 13.47 -48.61 -14.81
CA GLU A 40 13.66 -48.05 -13.47
C GLU A 40 13.88 -46.54 -13.50
N ARG A 41 13.52 -45.85 -12.41
CA ARG A 41 13.68 -44.40 -12.25
C ARG A 41 15.14 -43.98 -12.45
N ARG A 42 15.36 -42.82 -13.09
CA ARG A 42 16.69 -42.19 -13.25
C ARG A 42 17.48 -42.22 -11.93
N PRO A 43 18.73 -42.73 -11.92
CA PRO A 43 19.60 -42.71 -10.75
C PRO A 43 20.00 -41.29 -10.31
N ASP A 44 20.22 -41.11 -9.01
CA ASP A 44 20.49 -39.79 -8.40
C ASP A 44 21.78 -39.10 -8.87
N PHE A 45 22.74 -39.85 -9.43
CA PHE A 45 23.99 -39.32 -9.97
C PHE A 45 23.87 -38.75 -11.40
N ILE A 46 22.70 -38.90 -12.04
CA ILE A 46 22.36 -38.22 -13.30
C ILE A 46 21.43 -37.06 -12.95
N PRO A 47 21.71 -35.80 -13.27
CA PRO A 47 20.82 -34.70 -12.89
C PRO A 47 19.47 -34.75 -13.65
N SER A 48 18.39 -34.31 -13.00
CA SER A 48 17.07 -34.17 -13.67
C SER A 48 17.04 -33.05 -14.72
N ASN A 49 17.92 -32.06 -14.56
CA ASN A 49 18.04 -30.87 -15.41
C ASN A 49 19.49 -30.75 -15.93
N PRO A 50 19.90 -31.66 -16.84
CA PRO A 50 21.29 -31.73 -17.31
C PRO A 50 21.72 -30.49 -18.11
N ASP A 51 20.77 -29.79 -18.74
CA ASP A 51 20.98 -28.52 -19.43
C ASP A 51 21.40 -27.36 -18.51
N ILE A 52 21.03 -27.44 -17.23
CA ILE A 52 21.44 -26.48 -16.21
C ILE A 52 22.77 -26.90 -15.59
N VAL A 53 22.88 -28.19 -15.21
CA VAL A 53 24.05 -28.71 -14.50
C VAL A 53 25.30 -28.71 -15.37
N TYR A 54 25.17 -29.10 -16.65
CA TYR A 54 26.30 -29.20 -17.57
C TYR A 54 26.42 -28.01 -18.53
N ARG A 55 25.74 -26.89 -18.23
CA ARG A 55 25.66 -25.70 -19.11
C ARG A 55 27.04 -25.24 -19.60
N ASN A 56 28.03 -25.25 -18.71
CA ASN A 56 29.41 -24.82 -19.00
C ASN A 56 30.39 -26.01 -19.13
N ASP A 57 29.89 -27.23 -18.92
CA ASP A 57 30.70 -28.45 -18.81
C ASP A 57 30.46 -29.41 -19.99
N GLY A 58 30.18 -28.87 -21.19
CA GLY A 58 30.09 -29.64 -22.43
C GLY A 58 28.68 -29.78 -23.02
N TRP A 59 27.62 -29.30 -22.36
CA TRP A 59 26.26 -29.36 -22.89
C TRP A 59 26.13 -28.66 -24.26
N ILE A 60 25.46 -29.33 -25.21
CA ILE A 60 25.21 -28.84 -26.57
C ILE A 60 23.72 -28.72 -26.82
N SER A 61 22.98 -29.83 -26.73
CA SER A 61 21.54 -29.86 -26.94
C SER A 61 20.91 -31.11 -26.35
N TRP A 62 19.57 -31.13 -26.26
CA TRP A 62 18.83 -32.33 -25.86
C TRP A 62 19.01 -33.50 -26.82
N SER A 63 19.17 -33.24 -28.12
CA SER A 63 19.42 -34.29 -29.12
C SER A 63 20.79 -34.90 -28.95
N ASP A 64 21.81 -34.06 -28.70
CA ASP A 64 23.16 -34.52 -28.36
C ASP A 64 23.19 -35.36 -27.07
N TRP A 65 22.42 -34.95 -26.06
CA TRP A 65 22.34 -35.66 -24.80
C TRP A 65 21.73 -37.07 -24.90
N ILE A 66 20.74 -37.25 -25.78
CA ILE A 66 19.90 -38.47 -25.81
C ILE A 66 20.34 -39.45 -26.92
N SER A 67 20.84 -38.97 -28.06
CA SER A 67 21.03 -39.79 -29.26
C SER A 67 22.51 -39.95 -29.64
N GLU A 68 22.94 -41.16 -30.05
CA GLU A 68 24.35 -41.46 -30.34
C GLU A 68 24.90 -40.86 -31.64
N ASN A 69 24.08 -40.62 -32.68
CA ASN A 69 24.57 -40.26 -34.02
C ASN A 69 23.72 -39.18 -34.70
N ILE A 70 23.95 -37.91 -34.37
CA ILE A 70 23.54 -36.81 -35.23
C ILE A 70 24.68 -35.78 -35.26
N GLU A 71 25.53 -35.84 -36.29
CA GLU A 71 26.23 -34.63 -36.72
C GLU A 71 25.16 -33.69 -37.26
N ILE A 72 24.73 -32.73 -36.44
CA ILE A 72 23.79 -31.71 -36.87
C ILE A 72 24.58 -30.73 -37.74
N GLU A 73 24.41 -30.83 -39.06
CA GLU A 73 24.91 -29.84 -40.00
C GLU A 73 24.09 -28.56 -39.84
N TYR A 74 24.63 -27.60 -39.07
CA TYR A 74 23.98 -26.32 -38.82
C TYR A 74 23.99 -25.46 -40.10
N LEU A 75 22.91 -24.71 -40.32
CA LEU A 75 22.86 -23.76 -41.42
C LEU A 75 23.98 -22.72 -41.31
N PRO A 76 24.49 -22.17 -42.42
CA PRO A 76 25.37 -21.00 -42.39
C PRO A 76 24.74 -19.85 -41.58
N PHE A 77 25.55 -19.06 -40.88
CA PHE A 77 25.06 -18.03 -39.96
C PHE A 77 23.99 -17.12 -40.57
N GLU A 78 24.21 -16.64 -41.80
CA GLU A 78 23.28 -15.75 -42.51
C GLU A 78 21.93 -16.44 -42.78
N GLU A 79 21.94 -17.67 -43.30
CA GLU A 79 20.71 -18.44 -43.56
C GLU A 79 19.96 -18.78 -42.26
N ALA A 80 20.71 -19.11 -41.21
CA ALA A 80 20.14 -19.40 -39.90
C ALA A 80 19.54 -18.13 -39.26
N ARG A 81 20.19 -16.98 -39.41
CA ARG A 81 19.70 -15.68 -38.93
C ARG A 81 18.44 -15.24 -39.68
N ASP A 82 18.42 -15.42 -41.00
CA ASP A 82 17.25 -15.10 -41.83
C ASP A 82 16.06 -15.98 -41.49
N PHE A 83 16.29 -17.28 -41.26
CA PHE A 83 15.25 -18.17 -40.74
C PHE A 83 14.71 -17.67 -39.39
N VAL A 84 15.58 -17.34 -38.43
CA VAL A 84 15.14 -16.87 -37.11
C VAL A 84 14.39 -15.54 -37.20
N ARG A 85 14.82 -14.62 -38.05
CA ARG A 85 14.13 -13.35 -38.31
C ARG A 85 12.77 -13.55 -38.97
N SER A 86 12.61 -14.58 -39.82
CA SER A 86 11.32 -14.93 -40.43
C SER A 86 10.25 -15.36 -39.41
N LEU A 87 10.66 -15.80 -38.21
CA LEU A 87 9.75 -16.16 -37.12
C LEU A 87 9.13 -14.93 -36.41
N ASN A 88 9.61 -13.72 -36.70
CA ASN A 88 9.14 -12.44 -36.12
C ASN A 88 9.10 -12.44 -34.58
N LEU A 89 10.10 -13.05 -33.94
CA LEU A 89 10.19 -13.09 -32.49
C LEU A 89 10.57 -11.69 -31.95
N VAL A 90 9.89 -11.21 -30.92
CA VAL A 90 10.07 -9.82 -30.46
C VAL A 90 11.21 -9.63 -29.45
N ASN A 91 11.70 -10.68 -28.81
CA ASN A 91 12.76 -10.59 -27.81
C ASN A 91 13.43 -11.96 -27.55
N ALA A 92 14.51 -11.92 -26.76
CA ALA A 92 15.25 -13.11 -26.34
C ALA A 92 14.41 -14.14 -25.56
N GLU A 93 13.38 -13.69 -24.83
CA GLU A 93 12.47 -14.59 -24.12
C GLU A 93 11.65 -15.44 -25.10
N GLN A 94 11.14 -14.83 -26.18
CA GLN A 94 10.44 -15.57 -27.23
C GLN A 94 11.36 -16.53 -27.98
N TRP A 95 12.63 -16.18 -28.21
CA TRP A 95 13.62 -17.12 -28.73
C TRP A 95 13.78 -18.34 -27.82
N GLN A 96 13.88 -18.13 -26.51
CA GLN A 96 13.95 -19.24 -25.54
C GLN A 96 12.68 -20.09 -25.53
N ARG A 97 11.50 -19.47 -25.59
CA ARG A 97 10.20 -20.17 -25.60
C ARG A 97 9.97 -20.95 -26.90
N TYR A 98 10.35 -20.38 -28.04
CA TYR A 98 10.31 -21.04 -29.34
C TYR A 98 11.14 -22.32 -29.32
N TYR A 99 12.40 -22.23 -28.87
CA TYR A 99 13.30 -23.38 -28.84
C TYR A 99 12.85 -24.47 -27.85
N GLN A 100 12.16 -24.08 -26.77
CA GLN A 100 11.55 -25.01 -25.81
C GLN A 100 10.26 -25.69 -26.32
N GLY A 101 9.81 -25.37 -27.55
CA GLY A 101 8.57 -25.89 -28.11
C GLY A 101 7.32 -25.38 -27.39
N LYS A 102 7.40 -24.19 -26.77
CA LYS A 102 6.32 -23.56 -25.98
C LYS A 102 5.54 -22.50 -26.77
N ILE A 103 5.75 -22.42 -28.08
CA ILE A 103 4.98 -21.54 -28.97
C ILE A 103 4.18 -22.44 -29.91
N ASP A 104 2.87 -22.46 -29.71
CA ASP A 104 1.95 -23.26 -30.51
C ASP A 104 1.95 -22.79 -31.97
N GLY A 105 2.04 -23.75 -32.90
CA GLY A 105 2.03 -23.49 -34.35
C GLY A 105 3.39 -23.26 -35.00
N LEU A 106 4.48 -23.15 -34.23
CA LEU A 106 5.84 -23.05 -34.77
C LEU A 106 6.63 -24.34 -34.53
N VAL A 107 7.11 -24.96 -35.62
CA VAL A 107 7.94 -26.17 -35.56
C VAL A 107 9.41 -25.77 -35.52
N LYS A 108 10.18 -26.46 -34.66
CA LYS A 108 11.62 -26.27 -34.53
C LYS A 108 12.36 -27.13 -35.56
N PRO A 109 13.19 -26.53 -36.45
CA PRO A 109 14.13 -27.28 -37.28
C PRO A 109 15.32 -27.81 -36.47
N ASP A 110 15.82 -28.98 -36.85
CA ASP A 110 16.97 -29.62 -36.19
C ASP A 110 18.31 -28.93 -36.50
N ASN A 111 18.40 -28.22 -37.63
CA ASN A 111 19.60 -27.54 -38.14
C ASN A 111 19.78 -26.08 -37.65
N ILE A 112 18.97 -25.63 -36.67
CA ILE A 112 19.13 -24.32 -36.02
C ILE A 112 19.67 -24.53 -34.59
N PRO A 113 20.84 -23.97 -34.24
CA PRO A 113 21.47 -24.23 -32.94
C PRO A 113 20.73 -23.55 -31.79
N TRP A 114 20.71 -24.22 -30.63
CA TRP A 114 20.16 -23.66 -29.38
C TRP A 114 20.96 -22.44 -28.91
N ASN A 115 22.28 -22.60 -28.97
CA ASN A 115 23.24 -21.61 -28.54
C ASN A 115 24.00 -21.11 -29.78
N PRO A 116 23.40 -20.19 -30.56
CA PRO A 116 24.02 -19.65 -31.75
C PRO A 116 25.33 -18.91 -31.45
N GLN A 117 25.49 -18.33 -30.25
CA GLN A 117 26.76 -17.74 -29.81
C GLN A 117 27.92 -18.75 -29.80
N LYS A 118 27.64 -20.01 -29.44
CA LYS A 118 28.68 -21.06 -29.39
C LYS A 118 29.03 -21.59 -30.79
N ILE A 119 28.05 -21.67 -31.68
CA ILE A 119 28.22 -22.25 -33.04
C ILE A 119 28.73 -21.20 -34.04
N TYR A 120 28.27 -19.96 -33.95
CA TYR A 120 28.64 -18.86 -34.84
C TYR A 120 29.48 -17.81 -34.11
N ALA A 121 30.41 -18.25 -33.26
CA ALA A 121 31.15 -17.38 -32.35
C ALA A 121 31.88 -16.22 -33.06
N GLU A 122 32.35 -16.45 -34.29
CA GLU A 122 33.06 -15.43 -35.09
C GLU A 122 32.11 -14.40 -35.72
N GLN A 123 30.84 -14.76 -35.97
CA GLN A 123 29.83 -13.89 -36.58
C GLN A 123 28.80 -13.33 -35.58
N TRP A 124 28.86 -13.73 -34.32
CA TRP A 124 27.85 -13.44 -33.32
C TRP A 124 27.94 -12.00 -32.75
N ASN A 125 26.96 -11.15 -33.09
CA ASN A 125 26.86 -9.78 -32.59
C ASN A 125 25.80 -9.58 -31.49
N GLY A 126 25.38 -10.66 -30.83
CA GLY A 126 24.42 -10.61 -29.73
C GLY A 126 23.01 -11.05 -30.12
N ILE A 127 22.20 -11.36 -29.10
CA ILE A 127 20.88 -11.98 -29.29
C ILE A 127 19.89 -11.07 -30.02
N LYS A 128 20.09 -9.75 -29.94
CA LYS A 128 19.26 -8.78 -30.65
C LYS A 128 19.54 -8.78 -32.15
N ASP A 129 20.80 -8.89 -32.57
CA ASP A 129 21.16 -9.06 -34.00
C ASP A 129 20.58 -10.38 -34.55
N TRP A 130 20.75 -11.46 -33.79
CA TRP A 130 20.25 -12.79 -34.16
C TRP A 130 18.75 -12.83 -34.42
N ILE A 131 17.97 -12.15 -33.57
CA ILE A 131 16.50 -12.10 -33.68
C ILE A 131 16.05 -10.98 -34.64
N GLY A 132 16.92 -10.02 -34.96
CA GLY A 132 16.60 -8.86 -35.80
C GLY A 132 15.94 -7.71 -35.03
N THR A 133 16.25 -7.55 -33.74
CA THR A 133 15.75 -6.47 -32.87
C THR A 133 16.79 -5.38 -32.59
N ASP A 134 18.02 -5.51 -33.09
CA ASP A 134 19.02 -4.42 -33.11
C ASP A 134 19.15 -3.84 -34.52
N TRP A 135 19.48 -2.54 -34.58
CA TRP A 135 19.69 -1.82 -35.84
C TRP A 135 21.12 -2.03 -36.36
N LYS A 136 21.29 -2.11 -37.68
CA LYS A 136 22.62 -2.03 -38.31
C LYS A 136 23.34 -0.74 -37.89
N ASN A 137 24.67 -0.72 -37.89
CA ASN A 137 25.40 0.53 -37.69
C ASN A 137 25.09 1.52 -38.83
N PHE A 138 25.26 2.82 -38.57
CA PHE A 138 24.78 3.87 -39.47
C PHE A 138 25.41 3.75 -40.87
N GLU A 139 26.69 3.46 -40.94
CA GLU A 139 27.47 3.36 -42.17
C GLU A 139 26.99 2.21 -43.05
N GLU A 140 26.81 1.00 -42.50
CA GLU A 140 26.28 -0.16 -43.21
C GLU A 140 24.82 0.03 -43.61
N ALA A 141 24.01 0.61 -42.72
CA ALA A 141 22.61 0.88 -43.00
C ALA A 141 22.45 1.92 -44.11
N ARG A 142 23.28 2.97 -44.11
CA ARG A 142 23.31 4.01 -45.15
C ARG A 142 23.82 3.48 -46.48
N GLU A 143 24.84 2.62 -46.48
CA GLU A 143 25.33 1.96 -47.70
C GLU A 143 24.27 1.05 -48.31
N PHE A 144 23.59 0.24 -47.48
CA PHE A 144 22.44 -0.56 -47.92
C PHE A 144 21.35 0.29 -48.56
N VAL A 145 20.94 1.39 -47.90
CA VAL A 145 19.86 2.24 -48.41
C VAL A 145 20.25 2.97 -49.69
N ARG A 146 21.52 3.38 -49.84
CA ARG A 146 22.02 3.99 -51.08
C ARG A 146 22.05 3.00 -52.24
N ASN A 147 22.35 1.73 -51.97
CA ASN A 147 22.32 0.66 -52.98
C ASN A 147 20.90 0.35 -53.49
N LEU A 148 19.85 0.76 -52.77
CA LEU A 148 18.47 0.68 -53.26
C LEU A 148 18.16 1.71 -54.36
N GLY A 149 18.99 2.75 -54.53
CA GLY A 149 18.83 3.74 -55.61
C GLY A 149 17.52 4.54 -55.56
N LEU A 150 16.96 4.76 -54.37
CA LEU A 150 15.66 5.42 -54.20
C LEU A 150 15.75 6.93 -54.46
N ASN A 151 14.81 7.46 -55.24
CA ASN A 151 14.84 8.84 -55.76
C ASN A 151 14.35 9.91 -54.77
N GLY A 152 13.98 9.52 -53.55
CA GLY A 152 13.54 10.45 -52.50
C GLY A 152 12.68 9.82 -51.40
N GLN A 153 12.28 10.64 -50.43
CA GLN A 153 11.58 10.22 -49.21
C GLN A 153 10.25 9.48 -49.47
N VAL A 154 9.58 9.75 -50.59
CA VAL A 154 8.32 9.07 -50.97
C VAL A 154 8.58 7.60 -51.27
N GLU A 155 9.60 7.30 -52.08
CA GLU A 155 9.99 5.92 -52.40
C GLU A 155 10.53 5.21 -51.16
N TRP A 156 11.27 5.90 -50.28
CA TRP A 156 11.67 5.37 -48.98
C TRP A 156 10.47 4.92 -48.15
N ARG A 157 9.41 5.74 -48.08
CA ARG A 157 8.20 5.41 -47.31
C ARG A 157 7.41 4.25 -47.91
N LEU A 158 7.35 4.17 -49.24
CA LEU A 158 6.70 3.05 -49.95
C LEU A 158 7.51 1.76 -49.79
N TYR A 159 8.83 1.83 -49.89
CA TYR A 159 9.74 0.71 -49.61
C TYR A 159 9.58 0.20 -48.18
N CYS A 160 9.53 1.09 -47.18
CA CYS A 160 9.30 0.70 -45.78
C CYS A 160 7.94 0.04 -45.51
N LYS A 161 6.97 0.23 -46.41
CA LYS A 161 5.63 -0.39 -46.34
C LYS A 161 5.50 -1.63 -47.23
N ASN A 162 6.57 -2.05 -47.92
CA ASN A 162 6.54 -3.08 -48.96
C ASN A 162 5.54 -2.78 -50.10
N GLU A 163 5.32 -1.50 -50.39
CA GLU A 163 4.41 -1.02 -51.44
C GLU A 163 5.16 -0.69 -52.76
N LEU A 164 6.48 -0.89 -52.81
CA LEU A 164 7.34 -0.61 -53.96
C LEU A 164 7.63 -1.90 -54.75
N ASN A 165 7.12 -2.00 -55.98
CA ASN A 165 7.29 -3.20 -56.82
C ASN A 165 8.74 -3.36 -57.31
N GLY A 166 9.26 -4.59 -57.27
CA GLY A 166 10.62 -4.92 -57.73
C GLY A 166 11.71 -4.84 -56.67
N TYR A 167 11.33 -4.57 -55.41
CA TYR A 167 12.24 -4.52 -54.27
C TYR A 167 11.89 -5.63 -53.27
N GLU A 168 12.91 -6.17 -52.60
CA GLU A 168 12.73 -7.11 -51.50
C GLU A 168 12.14 -6.41 -50.26
N SER A 169 11.56 -7.19 -49.35
CA SER A 169 10.98 -6.62 -48.12
C SER A 169 12.05 -5.95 -47.27
N LYS A 170 11.73 -4.79 -46.69
CA LYS A 170 12.68 -4.05 -45.86
C LYS A 170 13.23 -4.96 -44.74
N PRO A 171 14.56 -5.10 -44.61
CA PRO A 171 15.16 -5.81 -43.49
C PRO A 171 14.70 -5.27 -42.13
N LEU A 172 14.56 -6.15 -41.13
CA LEU A 172 14.11 -5.78 -39.79
C LEU A 172 15.12 -4.90 -39.04
N ASP A 173 16.40 -5.00 -39.40
CA ASP A 173 17.54 -4.28 -38.82
C ASP A 173 17.83 -2.94 -39.51
N ILE A 174 17.00 -2.52 -40.47
CA ILE A 174 17.01 -1.18 -41.07
C ILE A 174 15.83 -0.36 -40.54
N PRO A 175 16.06 0.77 -39.86
CA PRO A 175 14.97 1.53 -39.24
C PRO A 175 14.12 2.27 -40.27
N THR A 176 12.80 2.24 -40.10
CA THR A 176 11.86 3.02 -40.92
C THR A 176 12.06 4.54 -40.71
N ASP A 177 12.46 4.93 -39.50
CA ASP A 177 12.82 6.30 -39.14
C ASP A 177 14.30 6.36 -38.72
N PRO A 178 15.22 6.51 -39.70
CA PRO A 178 16.65 6.53 -39.43
C PRO A 178 17.11 7.77 -38.67
N LYS A 179 16.38 8.90 -38.73
CA LYS A 179 16.66 10.07 -37.90
C LYS A 179 16.62 9.68 -36.43
N ARG A 180 15.54 9.02 -36.00
CA ARG A 180 15.33 8.64 -34.60
C ARG A 180 16.38 7.66 -34.07
N VAL A 181 16.98 6.87 -34.95
CA VAL A 181 17.92 5.80 -34.57
C VAL A 181 19.38 6.26 -34.64
N TYR A 182 19.71 7.14 -35.59
CA TYR A 182 21.09 7.53 -35.87
C TYR A 182 21.38 9.01 -35.59
N GLU A 183 20.50 9.73 -34.88
CA GLU A 183 20.64 11.17 -34.58
C GLU A 183 22.04 11.55 -34.06
N ASP A 184 22.57 10.78 -33.10
CA ASP A 184 23.90 10.99 -32.52
C ASP A 184 25.01 10.15 -33.19
N ASN A 185 24.66 9.36 -34.21
CA ASN A 185 25.54 8.38 -34.86
C ASN A 185 25.72 8.68 -36.35
N GLY A 186 25.91 9.96 -36.71
CA GLY A 186 26.28 10.37 -38.08
C GLY A 186 25.12 10.76 -38.99
N TRP A 187 23.87 10.74 -38.52
CA TRP A 187 22.70 11.19 -39.28
C TRP A 187 22.77 12.69 -39.63
N ILE A 188 22.55 13.04 -40.91
CA ILE A 188 22.52 14.43 -41.39
C ILE A 188 21.10 14.82 -41.79
N ASP A 189 20.62 14.28 -42.90
CA ASP A 189 19.26 14.47 -43.40
C ASP A 189 18.84 13.32 -44.33
N MET A 190 17.59 13.34 -44.79
CA MET A 190 17.05 12.29 -45.64
C MET A 190 17.70 12.28 -47.04
N SER A 191 18.25 13.40 -47.51
CA SER A 191 18.98 13.48 -48.76
C SER A 191 20.33 12.78 -48.65
N ASP A 192 21.03 12.97 -47.54
CA ASP A 192 22.27 12.25 -47.22
C ASP A 192 22.04 10.74 -47.07
N TRP A 193 20.99 10.35 -46.35
CA TRP A 193 20.61 8.94 -46.16
C TRP A 193 20.32 8.20 -47.48
N LEU A 194 19.58 8.86 -48.39
CA LEU A 194 19.19 8.28 -49.68
C LEU A 194 20.24 8.51 -50.78
N GLY A 195 21.20 9.42 -50.58
CA GLY A 195 22.21 9.78 -51.59
C GLY A 195 21.69 10.66 -52.73
N THR A 196 20.73 11.55 -52.47
CA THR A 196 20.10 12.42 -53.49
C THR A 196 20.62 13.87 -53.41
N GLU A 197 21.36 14.34 -54.42
CA GLU A 197 21.85 15.74 -54.49
C GLU A 197 20.74 16.76 -54.81
N ARG A 198 20.86 18.00 -54.29
CA ARG A 198 19.81 19.04 -54.33
C ARG A 198 19.72 19.76 -55.70
N LYS A 199 19.19 19.11 -56.74
CA LYS A 199 18.84 19.72 -58.04
C LYS A 199 17.37 20.21 -58.10
N ARG A 200 17.09 21.26 -58.89
CA ARG A 200 15.75 21.83 -59.08
C ARG A 200 14.88 20.91 -59.96
N ARG A 201 13.83 20.30 -59.38
CA ARG A 201 12.89 19.44 -60.13
C ARG A 201 11.62 20.19 -60.53
N THR A 202 11.21 20.02 -61.79
CA THR A 202 9.88 20.42 -62.28
C THR A 202 9.07 19.18 -62.69
N THR A 203 7.76 19.34 -62.88
CA THR A 203 6.83 18.25 -63.26
C THR A 203 7.09 17.64 -64.64
N HIS A 204 8.08 18.11 -65.41
CA HIS A 204 8.43 17.61 -66.75
C HIS A 204 9.90 17.17 -66.90
N GLY A 205 10.58 16.82 -65.81
CA GLY A 205 11.97 16.32 -65.81
C GLY A 205 12.97 17.28 -65.18
N GLU A 206 14.18 16.76 -64.91
CA GLU A 206 15.30 17.52 -64.37
C GLU A 206 15.72 18.59 -65.39
N VAL A 207 15.60 19.86 -64.99
CA VAL A 207 16.10 20.99 -65.76
C VAL A 207 17.40 21.43 -65.08
N ASP A 208 18.45 21.60 -65.87
CA ASP A 208 19.83 21.90 -65.44
C ASP A 208 20.02 23.36 -64.93
N ASP A 209 18.94 24.00 -64.46
CA ASP A 209 18.96 25.37 -63.96
C ASP A 209 18.91 25.42 -62.42
N THR A 210 19.98 25.92 -61.83
CA THR A 210 20.12 26.21 -60.40
C THR A 210 19.21 27.37 -59.96
N TRP A 211 18.90 27.44 -58.66
CA TRP A 211 18.25 28.61 -58.07
C TRP A 211 19.11 29.87 -58.26
N LEU A 212 18.50 31.05 -58.20
CA LEU A 212 19.26 32.32 -58.12
C LEU A 212 20.29 32.23 -56.99
N SER A 213 21.41 32.96 -57.10
CA SER A 213 22.33 33.07 -55.97
C SER A 213 21.60 33.73 -54.79
N TYR A 214 22.00 33.42 -53.55
CA TYR A 214 21.35 33.99 -52.37
C TYR A 214 21.33 35.53 -52.41
N GLU A 215 22.42 36.15 -52.85
CA GLU A 215 22.55 37.61 -52.94
C GLU A 215 21.61 38.22 -53.99
N ASP A 216 21.57 37.66 -55.20
CA ASP A 216 20.68 38.15 -56.27
C ASP A 216 19.20 37.96 -55.88
N ALA A 217 18.89 36.83 -55.22
CA ALA A 217 17.55 36.51 -54.77
C ALA A 217 17.11 37.46 -53.65
N LYS A 218 18.01 37.80 -52.72
CA LYS A 218 17.76 38.73 -51.62
C LYS A 218 17.58 40.17 -52.11
N GLU A 219 18.40 40.64 -53.05
CA GLU A 219 18.24 41.96 -53.67
C GLU A 219 16.87 42.09 -54.37
N TYR A 220 16.44 41.04 -55.07
CA TYR A 220 15.11 40.99 -55.67
C TYR A 220 14.01 41.07 -54.62
N VAL A 221 14.10 40.31 -53.53
CA VAL A 221 13.07 40.31 -52.48
C VAL A 221 13.00 41.65 -51.74
N HIS A 222 14.14 42.31 -51.48
CA HIS A 222 14.16 43.65 -50.89
C HIS A 222 13.45 44.68 -51.77
N SER A 223 13.52 44.52 -53.10
CA SER A 223 12.79 45.39 -54.04
C SER A 223 11.27 45.29 -53.94
N LEU A 224 10.74 44.16 -53.41
CA LEU A 224 9.31 43.93 -53.22
C LEU A 224 8.73 44.64 -51.99
N LYS A 225 9.60 45.11 -51.06
CA LYS A 225 9.22 45.82 -49.82
C LYS A 225 8.19 45.08 -48.96
N LEU A 226 8.32 43.76 -48.87
CA LEU A 226 7.43 42.91 -48.07
C LEU A 226 7.85 43.00 -46.60
N SER A 227 6.90 43.21 -45.70
CA SER A 227 7.17 43.48 -44.29
C SER A 227 7.17 42.23 -43.40
N SER A 228 6.57 41.12 -43.85
CA SER A 228 6.38 39.92 -43.03
C SER A 228 6.36 38.62 -43.83
N TYR A 229 6.51 37.50 -43.12
CA TYR A 229 6.36 36.16 -43.70
C TYR A 229 4.97 35.92 -44.30
N ASP A 230 3.91 36.49 -43.72
CA ASP A 230 2.55 36.33 -44.24
C ASP A 230 2.36 37.07 -45.58
N GLU A 231 2.98 38.24 -45.73
CA GLU A 231 3.03 38.95 -47.01
C GLU A 231 3.88 38.21 -48.04
N TRP A 232 5.00 37.60 -47.64
CA TRP A 232 5.78 36.70 -48.49
C TRP A 232 4.96 35.50 -48.98
N LYS A 233 4.16 34.90 -48.10
CA LYS A 233 3.27 33.80 -48.46
C LYS A 233 2.15 34.25 -49.39
N ALA A 234 1.54 35.40 -49.12
CA ALA A 234 0.53 36.01 -49.98
C ALA A 234 1.10 36.35 -51.37
N TYR A 235 2.35 36.84 -51.44
CA TYR A 235 3.08 37.08 -52.68
C TYR A 235 3.33 35.79 -53.48
N ILE A 236 3.82 34.72 -52.84
CA ILE A 236 4.05 33.42 -53.47
C ILE A 236 2.77 32.81 -54.05
N ASP A 237 1.64 33.04 -53.39
CA ASP A 237 0.33 32.56 -53.79
C ASP A 237 -0.37 33.48 -54.81
N ASN A 238 0.32 34.53 -55.29
CA ASN A 238 -0.22 35.56 -56.19
C ASN A 238 -1.49 36.25 -55.64
N ARG A 239 -1.60 36.39 -54.33
CA ARG A 239 -2.74 37.03 -53.64
C ARG A 239 -2.57 38.54 -53.45
N ILE A 240 -1.45 39.12 -53.91
CA ILE A 240 -1.18 40.56 -53.88
C ILE A 240 -1.23 41.10 -55.32
N GLU A 241 -2.27 41.85 -55.65
CA GLU A 241 -2.55 42.27 -57.04
C GLU A 241 -1.54 43.30 -57.61
N ASN A 242 -0.80 44.00 -56.75
CA ASN A 242 0.07 45.12 -57.13
C ASN A 242 1.57 44.78 -57.21
N LEU A 243 1.95 43.50 -57.15
CA LEU A 243 3.34 43.05 -57.20
C LEU A 243 3.62 42.17 -58.42
N PRO A 244 4.86 42.16 -58.95
CA PRO A 244 5.22 41.31 -60.09
C PRO A 244 5.17 39.84 -59.72
N LEU A 245 4.72 38.97 -60.64
CA LEU A 245 4.71 37.53 -60.42
C LEU A 245 6.09 37.02 -60.00
N ARG A 246 6.10 36.09 -59.03
CA ARG A 246 7.34 35.49 -58.51
C ARG A 246 8.19 34.91 -59.66
N PRO A 247 9.47 35.31 -59.79
CA PRO A 247 10.40 34.70 -60.72
C PRO A 247 10.48 33.20 -60.48
N MET A 248 10.55 32.43 -61.57
CA MET A 248 10.44 30.98 -61.49
C MET A 248 11.58 30.42 -60.60
N ASP A 249 12.76 30.99 -60.77
CA ASP A 249 14.09 30.75 -60.16
C ASP A 249 14.28 31.37 -58.76
N LEU A 250 13.26 32.00 -58.19
CA LEU A 250 13.25 32.46 -56.80
C LEU A 250 12.52 31.45 -55.90
N PRO A 251 13.16 30.74 -54.96
CA PRO A 251 12.53 29.63 -54.25
C PRO A 251 11.34 30.07 -53.37
N LYS A 252 10.28 29.26 -53.33
CA LYS A 252 9.12 29.49 -52.44
C LYS A 252 9.48 29.35 -50.96
N SER A 253 10.53 28.59 -50.66
CA SER A 253 10.99 28.33 -49.30
C SER A 253 12.51 28.55 -49.22
N PRO A 254 12.95 29.83 -49.25
CA PRO A 254 14.35 30.20 -49.36
C PRO A 254 15.19 29.73 -48.15
N GLN A 255 14.59 29.57 -46.98
CA GLN A 255 15.26 29.05 -45.78
C GLN A 255 15.81 27.62 -45.93
N TYR A 256 15.27 26.83 -46.85
CA TYR A 256 15.74 25.48 -47.13
C TYR A 256 16.72 25.44 -48.30
N VAL A 257 16.61 26.39 -49.22
CA VAL A 257 17.45 26.46 -50.41
C VAL A 257 18.79 27.14 -50.09
N TYR A 258 18.77 28.26 -49.37
CA TYR A 258 19.96 29.07 -49.09
C TYR A 258 20.54 28.88 -47.68
N LYS A 259 20.13 27.81 -46.98
CA LYS A 259 20.52 27.52 -45.58
C LYS A 259 22.04 27.60 -45.37
N ASN A 260 22.83 27.18 -46.36
CA ASN A 260 24.28 27.16 -46.30
C ASN A 260 24.94 28.24 -47.20
N ASP A 261 24.14 29.06 -47.89
CA ASP A 261 24.57 30.04 -48.90
C ASP A 261 24.36 31.49 -48.42
N GLY A 262 24.23 31.70 -47.11
CA GLY A 262 24.11 33.03 -46.48
C GLY A 262 22.76 33.33 -45.82
N TRP A 263 21.80 32.40 -45.87
CA TRP A 263 20.52 32.57 -45.19
C TRP A 263 20.69 32.72 -43.67
N THR A 264 20.16 33.81 -43.11
CA THR A 264 20.19 34.07 -41.67
C THR A 264 18.80 33.96 -41.04
N ASN A 265 17.88 34.85 -41.40
CA ASN A 265 16.52 34.89 -40.89
C ASN A 265 15.58 35.66 -41.86
N TRP A 266 14.29 35.65 -41.57
CA TRP A 266 13.27 36.29 -42.41
C TRP A 266 13.41 37.82 -42.48
N SER A 267 13.91 38.48 -41.43
CA SER A 267 14.09 39.94 -41.44
C SER A 267 15.17 40.37 -42.42
N ASP A 268 16.29 39.64 -42.44
CA ASP A 268 17.39 39.83 -43.38
C ASP A 268 16.93 39.55 -44.82
N TRP A 269 16.17 38.48 -45.03
CA TRP A 269 15.65 38.11 -46.35
C TRP A 269 14.66 39.14 -46.94
N LEU A 270 13.80 39.73 -46.10
CA LEU A 270 12.75 40.64 -46.54
C LEU A 270 13.20 42.12 -46.62
N GLY A 271 14.38 42.45 -46.08
CA GLY A 271 14.97 43.79 -46.20
C GLY A 271 14.46 44.79 -45.18
N ASN A 272 13.95 44.30 -44.05
CA ASN A 272 13.51 45.16 -42.95
C ASN A 272 14.75 45.70 -42.21
N THR A 273 15.17 46.93 -42.53
CA THR A 273 16.24 47.62 -41.79
C THR A 273 15.84 47.84 -40.35
N ILE A 274 16.68 47.36 -39.44
CA ILE A 274 16.59 47.62 -38.01
C ILE A 274 16.85 49.11 -37.80
N ASP A 275 15.79 49.89 -37.64
CA ASP A 275 15.85 51.17 -36.91
C ASP A 275 14.54 51.32 -36.11
N GLU A 276 14.72 51.59 -34.82
CA GLU A 276 13.73 51.81 -33.75
C GLU A 276 12.92 50.61 -33.17
N VAL A 277 13.29 49.35 -33.47
CA VAL A 277 12.72 48.18 -32.74
C VAL A 277 13.83 47.25 -32.20
N ALA A 278 15.00 47.81 -31.91
CA ALA A 278 16.14 47.08 -31.35
C ALA A 278 16.03 46.78 -29.85
N GLU A 279 14.90 47.07 -29.20
CA GLU A 279 14.72 46.81 -27.75
C GLU A 279 13.72 45.69 -27.41
N GLN A 280 13.24 44.89 -28.37
CA GLN A 280 12.27 43.82 -28.07
C GLN A 280 12.53 42.42 -28.66
N LYS A 281 13.66 42.15 -29.32
CA LYS A 281 13.95 40.78 -29.82
C LYS A 281 15.39 40.29 -29.66
N HIS A 282 16.01 40.65 -28.54
CA HIS A 282 17.16 39.90 -28.00
C HIS A 282 16.81 39.16 -26.72
N ILE A 283 15.63 38.55 -26.69
CA ILE A 283 15.17 37.70 -25.59
C ILE A 283 14.20 36.65 -26.16
N ILE A 284 14.69 35.56 -26.79
CA ILE A 284 14.05 34.21 -26.80
C ILE A 284 15.17 33.18 -27.10
N HIS A 285 16.12 33.07 -26.17
CA HIS A 285 16.79 31.82 -25.85
C HIS A 285 17.26 31.87 -24.39
N GLU A 286 16.35 32.28 -23.52
CA GLU A 286 16.39 32.02 -22.08
C GLU A 286 14.95 31.69 -21.67
N LYS A 287 14.80 30.70 -20.80
CA LYS A 287 13.56 30.55 -20.04
C LYS A 287 13.37 31.86 -19.27
N HIS A 288 12.38 32.67 -19.65
CA HIS A 288 12.02 33.82 -18.83
C HIS A 288 11.43 33.29 -17.53
N SER A 289 12.13 33.64 -16.45
CA SER A 289 11.69 33.51 -15.06
C SER A 289 10.28 34.06 -14.88
N ASN A 290 9.58 33.54 -13.87
CA ASN A 290 8.28 33.95 -13.32
C ASN A 290 8.19 35.43 -12.88
N LYS A 291 8.54 36.40 -13.74
CA LYS A 291 8.50 37.84 -13.42
C LYS A 291 7.61 38.67 -14.34
N GLU A 292 7.20 38.14 -15.50
CA GLU A 292 6.26 38.84 -16.41
C GLU A 292 4.81 38.37 -16.29
N VAL A 293 4.52 37.34 -15.49
CA VAL A 293 3.13 37.02 -15.10
C VAL A 293 2.55 38.12 -14.18
N HIS A 294 3.40 38.92 -13.53
CA HIS A 294 2.99 40.03 -12.67
C HIS A 294 2.70 41.35 -13.40
N GLU A 295 2.99 41.46 -14.71
CA GLU A 295 2.59 42.63 -15.51
C GLU A 295 1.36 42.40 -16.40
N HIS A 296 0.78 41.19 -16.38
CA HIS A 296 -0.58 40.95 -16.88
C HIS A 296 -1.64 40.91 -15.77
N THR A 297 -1.24 41.30 -14.56
CA THR A 297 -2.15 41.75 -13.49
C THR A 297 -2.72 43.16 -13.72
N THR A 298 -2.56 43.74 -14.92
CA THR A 298 -3.53 44.72 -15.42
C THR A 298 -4.81 43.97 -15.77
N VAL A 299 -5.63 43.82 -14.75
CA VAL A 299 -7.09 43.74 -14.82
C VAL A 299 -7.58 44.45 -16.08
N VAL A 300 -7.81 43.70 -17.16
CA VAL A 300 -8.91 44.04 -18.05
C VAL A 300 -10.13 43.75 -17.22
N SER A 301 -10.68 44.82 -16.64
CA SER A 301 -11.96 44.85 -15.95
C SER A 301 -13.06 44.49 -16.95
N PHE A 302 -13.22 43.20 -17.19
CA PHE A 302 -14.39 42.62 -17.82
C PHE A 302 -15.06 41.76 -16.76
N THR A 303 -16.07 42.33 -16.12
CA THR A 303 -16.61 41.80 -14.87
C THR A 303 -17.39 40.51 -15.13
N LEU A 304 -17.20 39.53 -14.25
CA LEU A 304 -18.09 38.38 -14.09
C LEU A 304 -19.57 38.81 -14.10
N ASP A 305 -19.88 40.02 -13.63
CA ASP A 305 -21.20 40.66 -13.74
C ASP A 305 -21.76 40.71 -15.16
N GLN A 306 -20.93 40.85 -16.20
CA GLN A 306 -21.36 40.82 -17.59
C GLN A 306 -21.76 39.41 -18.04
N LEU A 307 -20.99 38.38 -17.65
CA LEU A 307 -21.37 36.98 -17.88
C LEU A 307 -22.65 36.62 -17.11
N ILE A 308 -22.75 37.02 -15.84
CA ILE A 308 -23.94 36.83 -15.01
C ILE A 308 -25.14 37.54 -15.64
N LYS A 309 -24.97 38.74 -16.20
CA LYS A 309 -26.03 39.48 -16.89
C LYS A 309 -26.42 38.86 -18.24
N GLU A 310 -25.46 38.38 -19.02
CA GLU A 310 -25.68 37.70 -20.31
C GLU A 310 -26.46 36.39 -20.14
N TYR A 311 -26.11 35.62 -19.09
CA TYR A 311 -26.73 34.33 -18.79
C TYR A 311 -27.74 34.37 -17.64
N GLN A 312 -28.21 35.55 -17.21
CA GLN A 312 -29.15 35.71 -16.09
C GLN A 312 -30.47 34.93 -16.26
N ARG A 313 -30.84 34.64 -17.51
CA ARG A 313 -32.03 33.85 -17.85
C ARG A 313 -31.81 32.33 -17.78
N ASN A 314 -30.56 31.89 -17.71
CA ASN A 314 -30.17 30.50 -17.54
C ASN A 314 -29.87 30.26 -16.06
N ALA A 315 -30.78 29.56 -15.38
CA ALA A 315 -30.71 29.33 -13.95
C ALA A 315 -29.48 28.50 -13.56
N THR A 316 -29.11 27.53 -14.39
CA THR A 316 -27.95 26.64 -14.19
C THR A 316 -26.64 27.41 -14.25
N ILE A 317 -26.45 28.22 -15.30
CA ILE A 317 -25.22 29.00 -15.47
C ILE A 317 -25.09 30.06 -14.37
N THR A 318 -26.20 30.69 -13.98
CA THR A 318 -26.19 31.65 -12.87
C THR A 318 -25.80 30.97 -11.54
N LYS A 319 -26.30 29.77 -11.27
CA LYS A 319 -25.92 28.95 -10.09
C LYS A 319 -24.41 28.66 -10.09
N ILE A 320 -23.84 28.25 -11.24
CA ILE A 320 -22.42 27.94 -11.38
C ILE A 320 -21.54 29.18 -11.18
N LEU A 321 -21.86 30.27 -11.86
CA LEU A 321 -21.07 31.50 -11.80
C LEU A 321 -21.08 32.12 -10.39
N LEU A 322 -22.19 32.02 -9.64
CA LEU A 322 -22.27 32.51 -8.26
C LEU A 322 -21.43 31.67 -7.28
N PHE A 323 -21.42 30.35 -7.43
CA PHE A 323 -20.62 29.46 -6.56
C PHE A 323 -19.10 29.70 -6.71
N LEU A 324 -18.67 29.96 -7.94
CA LEU A 324 -17.26 30.16 -8.29
C LEU A 324 -16.74 31.59 -8.03
N ASN A 325 -17.60 32.52 -7.61
CA ASN A 325 -17.26 33.95 -7.48
C ASN A 325 -16.52 34.32 -6.18
N ASN A 326 -16.41 33.43 -5.19
CA ASN A 326 -16.41 33.91 -3.80
C ASN A 326 -15.33 33.40 -2.84
N GLU A 327 -14.22 32.81 -3.27
CA GLU A 327 -13.19 32.36 -2.31
C GLU A 327 -11.75 32.57 -2.79
N SER A 328 -10.85 32.69 -1.81
CA SER A 328 -9.40 32.81 -1.98
C SER A 328 -8.69 31.48 -2.29
N SER A 329 -9.40 30.34 -2.19
CA SER A 329 -8.89 28.99 -2.40
C SER A 329 -9.35 28.39 -3.74
N PHE A 330 -8.56 27.48 -4.30
CA PHE A 330 -8.93 26.77 -5.52
C PHE A 330 -10.11 25.82 -5.27
N LYS A 331 -11.11 25.84 -6.18
CA LYS A 331 -12.30 24.97 -6.13
C LYS A 331 -12.28 23.89 -7.22
N SER A 332 -13.10 22.87 -7.01
CA SER A 332 -13.35 21.81 -7.99
C SER A 332 -14.79 21.85 -8.47
N ILE A 333 -15.01 21.63 -9.75
CA ILE A 333 -16.35 21.63 -10.37
C ILE A 333 -17.27 20.56 -9.76
N ILE A 334 -16.73 19.44 -9.25
CA ILE A 334 -17.53 18.42 -8.56
C ILE A 334 -18.21 18.92 -7.28
N GLU A 335 -17.72 20.04 -6.72
CA GLU A 335 -18.29 20.67 -5.53
C GLU A 335 -19.59 21.46 -5.85
N LEU A 336 -19.89 21.72 -7.14
CA LEU A 336 -21.08 22.49 -7.59
C LEU A 336 -22.43 21.80 -7.39
N ASP A 337 -22.43 20.50 -7.07
CA ASP A 337 -23.61 19.63 -6.87
C ASP A 337 -24.75 19.92 -7.87
N LEU A 338 -24.47 19.69 -9.15
CA LEU A 338 -25.40 19.96 -10.25
C LEU A 338 -26.42 18.83 -10.43
N THR A 339 -27.67 19.21 -10.73
CA THR A 339 -28.74 18.24 -10.99
C THR A 339 -28.69 17.66 -12.40
N VAL A 340 -29.39 16.56 -12.67
CA VAL A 340 -29.50 15.99 -14.03
C VAL A 340 -30.04 17.00 -15.05
N ASN A 341 -30.95 17.89 -14.62
CA ASN A 341 -31.50 18.93 -15.50
C ASN A 341 -30.44 20.01 -15.80
N ASP A 342 -29.66 20.41 -14.79
CA ASP A 342 -28.56 21.36 -14.94
C ASP A 342 -27.56 20.84 -16.00
N ILE A 343 -27.23 19.54 -15.93
CA ILE A 343 -26.29 18.88 -16.84
C ILE A 343 -26.79 18.88 -18.29
N ASN A 344 -28.08 18.61 -18.52
CA ASN A 344 -28.66 18.64 -19.85
C ASN A 344 -28.62 20.05 -20.46
N GLU A 345 -28.85 21.09 -19.66
CA GLU A 345 -28.78 22.49 -20.10
C GLU A 345 -27.34 22.90 -20.47
N ILE A 346 -26.34 22.44 -19.72
CA ILE A 346 -24.91 22.64 -20.03
C ILE A 346 -24.52 21.93 -21.32
N GLU A 347 -25.01 20.71 -21.53
CA GLU A 347 -24.75 19.92 -22.73
C GLU A 347 -25.33 20.60 -23.98
N GLU A 348 -26.58 21.07 -23.93
CA GLU A 348 -27.17 21.85 -25.02
C GLU A 348 -26.32 23.08 -25.32
N LEU A 349 -25.92 23.82 -24.29
CA LEU A 349 -25.12 25.04 -24.42
C LEU A 349 -23.73 24.79 -25.00
N PHE A 350 -23.06 23.68 -24.62
CA PHE A 350 -21.79 23.27 -25.23
C PHE A 350 -21.92 23.12 -26.74
N PHE A 351 -22.99 22.49 -27.22
CA PHE A 351 -23.25 22.31 -28.65
C PHE A 351 -23.71 23.58 -29.40
N HIS A 352 -23.96 24.69 -28.70
CA HIS A 352 -24.25 25.99 -29.31
C HIS A 352 -22.98 26.77 -29.71
N PHE A 353 -21.81 26.43 -29.15
CA PHE A 353 -20.52 27.04 -29.52
C PHE A 353 -19.96 26.50 -30.85
N ARG A 354 -20.79 26.44 -31.89
CA ARG A 354 -20.39 25.99 -33.24
C ARG A 354 -19.70 27.11 -34.02
N GLY A 355 -18.37 27.10 -34.03
CA GLY A 355 -17.58 27.75 -35.09
C GLY A 355 -16.82 29.02 -34.70
N GLU A 356 -15.62 29.12 -35.28
CA GLU A 356 -14.59 30.17 -35.19
C GLU A 356 -14.03 30.50 -33.80
N PRO A 357 -13.32 29.55 -33.17
CA PRO A 357 -12.66 29.72 -31.87
C PRO A 357 -11.69 30.91 -31.81
N GLY A 358 -11.10 31.29 -32.95
CA GLY A 358 -10.16 32.40 -33.08
C GLY A 358 -10.77 33.81 -32.97
N LYS A 359 -12.11 33.96 -32.91
CA LYS A 359 -12.79 35.27 -32.79
C LYS A 359 -13.44 35.51 -31.42
N LEU A 360 -13.29 34.58 -30.48
CA LEU A 360 -13.87 34.70 -29.14
C LEU A 360 -12.99 35.58 -28.23
N THR A 361 -13.63 36.43 -27.41
CA THR A 361 -12.95 37.18 -26.35
C THR A 361 -12.43 36.23 -25.27
N HIS A 362 -11.40 36.63 -24.51
CA HIS A 362 -10.85 35.84 -23.40
C HIS A 362 -11.92 35.36 -22.42
N THR A 363 -12.89 36.22 -22.09
CA THR A 363 -14.04 35.88 -21.23
C THR A 363 -14.93 34.78 -21.81
N LYS A 364 -15.19 34.82 -23.13
CA LYS A 364 -15.98 33.78 -23.80
C LYS A 364 -15.20 32.47 -23.91
N LYS A 365 -13.88 32.52 -24.10
CA LYS A 365 -13.00 31.34 -24.03
C LYS A 365 -13.03 30.71 -22.63
N ALA A 366 -12.90 31.51 -21.57
CA ALA A 366 -13.01 31.04 -20.19
C ALA A 366 -14.35 30.34 -19.94
N PHE A 367 -15.46 30.91 -20.43
CA PHE A 367 -16.77 30.30 -20.32
C PHE A 367 -16.90 28.99 -21.10
N VAL A 368 -16.35 28.91 -22.31
CA VAL A 368 -16.26 27.66 -23.09
C VAL A 368 -15.47 26.60 -22.33
N GLY A 369 -14.34 26.96 -21.71
CA GLY A 369 -13.55 26.06 -20.88
C GLY A 369 -14.34 25.53 -19.68
N LEU A 370 -15.05 26.41 -18.97
CA LEU A 370 -15.91 26.04 -17.84
C LEU A 370 -17.02 25.08 -18.25
N VAL A 371 -17.72 25.37 -19.35
CA VAL A 371 -18.79 24.52 -19.89
C VAL A 371 -18.22 23.15 -20.29
N PHE A 372 -17.06 23.14 -20.95
CA PHE A 372 -16.40 21.90 -21.35
C PHE A 372 -16.03 21.04 -20.13
N LEU A 373 -15.35 21.63 -19.13
CA LEU A 373 -14.98 20.92 -17.91
C LEU A 373 -16.22 20.38 -17.20
N THR A 374 -17.27 21.18 -17.07
CA THR A 374 -18.53 20.76 -16.43
C THR A 374 -19.21 19.61 -17.16
N TYR A 375 -19.24 19.64 -18.50
CA TYR A 375 -19.74 18.52 -19.32
C TYR A 375 -18.92 17.25 -19.09
N VAL A 376 -17.59 17.33 -19.15
CA VAL A 376 -16.72 16.16 -18.94
C VAL A 376 -16.92 15.55 -17.56
N ILE A 377 -16.98 16.40 -16.52
CA ILE A 377 -17.06 15.97 -15.13
C ILE A 377 -18.41 15.33 -14.83
N TYR A 378 -19.54 15.93 -15.20
CA TYR A 378 -20.83 15.39 -14.80
C TYR A 378 -21.42 14.38 -15.78
N LYS A 379 -21.12 14.47 -17.08
CA LYS A 379 -21.68 13.55 -18.09
C LYS A 379 -20.82 12.32 -18.30
N LEU A 380 -19.49 12.46 -18.25
CA LEU A 380 -18.56 11.42 -18.67
C LEU A 380 -17.86 10.71 -17.52
N GLU A 381 -18.00 11.16 -16.28
CA GLU A 381 -17.30 10.63 -15.10
C GLU A 381 -17.17 9.10 -15.07
N SER A 382 -18.30 8.41 -15.19
CA SER A 382 -18.40 6.94 -15.12
C SER A 382 -17.68 6.23 -16.28
N LYS A 383 -17.45 6.95 -17.40
CA LYS A 383 -16.75 6.45 -18.59
C LYS A 383 -15.25 6.71 -18.56
N LEU A 384 -14.78 7.70 -17.78
CA LEU A 384 -13.39 8.12 -17.73
C LEU A 384 -12.47 7.07 -17.09
N SER A 385 -11.20 7.08 -17.51
CA SER A 385 -10.11 6.35 -16.88
C SER A 385 -8.83 7.17 -16.95
N TYR A 386 -7.90 6.93 -16.03
CA TYR A 386 -6.60 7.60 -16.03
C TYR A 386 -5.80 7.37 -17.33
N SER A 387 -5.98 6.25 -18.02
CA SER A 387 -5.22 5.89 -19.23
C SER A 387 -5.91 6.24 -20.54
N SER A 388 -7.19 6.63 -20.55
CA SER A 388 -7.96 6.79 -21.79
C SER A 388 -8.93 7.98 -21.79
N LEU A 389 -8.63 9.04 -21.03
CA LEU A 389 -9.50 10.22 -20.85
C LEU A 389 -9.93 10.84 -22.18
N TRP A 390 -8.98 11.21 -23.06
CA TRP A 390 -9.29 11.88 -24.32
C TRP A 390 -10.08 11.01 -25.31
N LYS A 391 -9.79 9.70 -25.33
CA LYS A 391 -10.53 8.74 -26.14
C LYS A 391 -11.98 8.60 -25.69
N ALA A 392 -12.24 8.62 -24.38
CA ALA A 392 -13.60 8.56 -23.85
C ALA A 392 -14.39 9.83 -24.21
N ILE A 393 -13.77 11.01 -24.10
CA ILE A 393 -14.40 12.30 -24.44
C ILE A 393 -14.75 12.36 -25.93
N THR A 394 -13.79 12.07 -26.81
CA THR A 394 -14.00 12.13 -28.26
C THR A 394 -15.02 11.10 -28.74
N SER A 395 -14.96 9.86 -28.22
CA SER A 395 -15.93 8.82 -28.57
C SER A 395 -17.36 9.16 -28.14
N ASP A 396 -17.55 9.87 -27.02
CA ASP A 396 -18.89 10.28 -26.59
C ASP A 396 -19.45 11.38 -27.50
N LEU A 397 -18.63 12.38 -27.83
CA LEU A 397 -19.01 13.46 -28.74
C LEU A 397 -19.36 12.95 -30.15
N GLU A 398 -18.66 11.93 -30.65
CA GLU A 398 -18.94 11.31 -31.95
C GLU A 398 -20.30 10.59 -32.02
N HIS A 399 -20.90 10.21 -30.90
CA HIS A 399 -22.21 9.56 -30.88
C HIS A 399 -23.38 10.51 -31.14
N TYR A 400 -23.18 11.82 -31.01
CA TYR A 400 -24.22 12.81 -31.27
C TYR A 400 -24.33 13.10 -32.76
N SER A 401 -25.50 12.84 -33.34
CA SER A 401 -25.77 13.13 -34.77
C SER A 401 -25.61 14.61 -35.14
N SER A 402 -25.59 15.49 -34.13
CA SER A 402 -25.45 16.93 -34.27
C SER A 402 -23.99 17.39 -34.32
N VAL A 403 -23.02 16.52 -33.97
CA VAL A 403 -21.57 16.79 -33.98
C VAL A 403 -20.99 16.49 -35.36
N THR A 404 -20.33 17.49 -35.95
CA THR A 404 -19.66 17.35 -37.25
C THR A 404 -18.16 17.18 -37.07
N ARG A 405 -17.46 16.67 -38.09
CA ARG A 405 -15.99 16.61 -38.10
C ARG A 405 -15.36 18.00 -37.88
N HIS A 406 -15.99 19.04 -38.45
CA HIS A 406 -15.58 20.43 -38.24
C HIS A 406 -15.71 20.89 -36.78
N PHE A 407 -16.74 20.43 -36.05
CA PHE A 407 -16.86 20.69 -34.61
C PHE A 407 -15.71 20.04 -33.84
N LEU A 408 -15.43 18.75 -34.09
CA LEU A 408 -14.31 18.06 -33.43
C LEU A 408 -12.96 18.71 -33.71
N ASP A 409 -12.68 19.07 -34.97
CA ASP A 409 -11.45 19.76 -35.38
C ASP A 409 -11.31 21.16 -34.73
N SER A 410 -12.41 21.76 -34.26
CA SER A 410 -12.41 23.06 -33.58
C SER A 410 -11.92 22.99 -32.13
N TYR A 411 -11.96 21.81 -31.50
CA TYR A 411 -11.55 21.59 -30.10
C TYR A 411 -10.40 20.59 -29.94
N PHE A 412 -10.28 19.65 -30.87
CA PHE A 412 -9.31 18.57 -30.84
C PHE A 412 -8.43 18.57 -32.09
N THR A 413 -7.22 18.04 -31.92
CA THR A 413 -6.29 17.74 -33.00
C THR A 413 -6.71 16.46 -33.72
N SER A 414 -6.10 16.18 -34.87
CA SER A 414 -6.31 14.91 -35.61
C SER A 414 -5.90 13.65 -34.83
N GLN A 415 -5.20 13.80 -33.71
CA GLN A 415 -4.82 12.71 -32.79
C GLN A 415 -5.74 12.63 -31.55
N ASN A 416 -6.88 13.34 -31.54
CA ASN A 416 -7.86 13.38 -30.45
C ASN A 416 -7.37 14.03 -29.15
N TYR A 417 -6.24 14.75 -29.17
CA TYR A 417 -5.79 15.60 -28.06
C TYR A 417 -6.37 17.01 -28.17
N PRO A 418 -6.52 17.76 -27.06
CA PRO A 418 -6.93 19.17 -27.10
C PRO A 418 -6.04 19.99 -28.04
N ASN A 419 -6.67 20.76 -28.92
CA ASN A 419 -5.96 21.76 -29.72
C ASN A 419 -5.65 23.00 -28.86
N PHE A 420 -4.90 23.96 -29.42
CA PHE A 420 -4.52 25.18 -28.71
C PHE A 420 -5.72 25.94 -28.12
N PHE A 421 -6.83 26.03 -28.85
CA PHE A 421 -8.01 26.75 -28.39
C PHE A 421 -8.65 26.13 -27.15
N LEU A 422 -8.81 24.80 -27.13
CA LEU A 422 -9.39 24.12 -25.97
C LEU A 422 -8.46 24.23 -24.75
N LYS A 423 -7.14 24.12 -24.94
CA LYS A 423 -6.16 24.33 -23.87
C LYS A 423 -6.27 25.72 -23.26
N GLU A 424 -6.19 26.75 -24.11
CA GLU A 424 -6.29 28.15 -23.72
C GLU A 424 -7.64 28.45 -23.03
N SER A 425 -8.73 27.85 -23.51
CA SER A 425 -10.06 28.00 -22.90
C SER A 425 -10.12 27.41 -21.49
N ILE A 426 -9.53 26.23 -21.27
CA ILE A 426 -9.43 25.60 -19.94
C ILE A 426 -8.55 26.44 -19.02
N GLU A 427 -7.41 26.94 -19.49
CA GLU A 427 -6.54 27.82 -18.71
C GLU A 427 -7.23 29.10 -18.27
N TYR A 428 -7.92 29.77 -19.19
CA TYR A 428 -8.70 30.95 -18.84
C TYR A 428 -9.86 30.64 -17.90
N ALA A 429 -10.49 29.46 -18.00
CA ALA A 429 -11.51 29.04 -17.05
C ALA A 429 -10.91 28.87 -15.65
N CYS A 430 -9.80 28.13 -15.52
CA CYS A 430 -9.16 27.89 -14.23
C CYS A 430 -8.68 29.19 -13.58
N ASN A 431 -8.10 30.11 -14.35
CA ASN A 431 -7.62 31.38 -13.83
C ASN A 431 -8.78 32.33 -13.44
N LEU A 432 -9.84 32.39 -14.26
CA LEU A 432 -10.96 33.30 -14.00
C LEU A 432 -11.86 32.83 -12.84
N PHE A 433 -12.02 31.51 -12.70
CA PHE A 433 -12.94 30.90 -11.72
C PHE A 433 -12.20 30.23 -10.55
N HIS A 434 -10.89 30.45 -10.41
CA HIS A 434 -10.05 29.85 -9.38
C HIS A 434 -10.23 28.32 -9.28
N LEU A 435 -10.15 27.60 -10.41
CA LEU A 435 -10.28 26.13 -10.42
C LEU A 435 -8.93 25.42 -10.28
N ARG A 436 -8.92 24.29 -9.54
CA ARG A 436 -7.74 23.44 -9.37
C ARG A 436 -7.08 23.08 -10.71
N ASN A 437 -5.76 23.15 -10.78
CA ASN A 437 -5.03 22.96 -12.04
C ASN A 437 -3.60 22.46 -11.80
N ASN A 438 -2.96 22.04 -12.89
CA ASN A 438 -1.57 21.57 -12.85
C ASN A 438 -0.70 22.22 -13.94
N PHE A 439 -0.91 23.52 -14.22
CA PHE A 439 -0.23 24.23 -15.32
C PHE A 439 1.30 24.25 -15.20
N ASP A 440 1.82 24.07 -14.00
CA ASP A 440 3.25 24.02 -13.71
C ASP A 440 3.95 22.71 -14.12
N ALA A 441 3.21 21.70 -14.59
CA ALA A 441 3.80 20.44 -15.04
C ALA A 441 4.59 20.60 -16.35
N LYS A 442 5.80 20.03 -16.40
CA LYS A 442 6.73 20.12 -17.56
C LYS A 442 6.19 19.49 -18.85
N ASP A 443 5.25 18.56 -18.75
CA ASP A 443 4.66 17.87 -19.90
C ASP A 443 3.33 18.55 -20.30
N GLU A 444 3.38 19.26 -21.44
CA GLU A 444 2.25 19.98 -22.04
C GLU A 444 1.02 19.09 -22.36
N GLN A 445 1.19 17.77 -22.43
CA GLN A 445 0.08 16.83 -22.66
C GLN A 445 -0.52 16.31 -21.36
N GLN A 446 0.26 16.28 -20.27
CA GLN A 446 -0.19 15.77 -18.98
C GLN A 446 -0.91 16.82 -18.14
N TYR A 447 -0.53 18.10 -18.23
CA TYR A 447 -1.14 19.09 -17.35
C TYR A 447 -2.64 19.24 -17.58
N VAL A 448 -3.12 19.31 -18.83
CA VAL A 448 -4.55 19.49 -19.13
C VAL A 448 -5.35 18.29 -18.62
N ARG A 449 -4.81 17.08 -18.79
CA ARG A 449 -5.39 15.85 -18.27
C ARG A 449 -5.45 15.89 -16.73
N ASN A 450 -4.36 16.27 -16.08
CA ASN A 450 -4.28 16.35 -14.63
C ASN A 450 -5.23 17.44 -14.10
N THR A 451 -5.32 18.60 -14.75
CA THR A 451 -6.27 19.68 -14.45
C THR A 451 -7.70 19.17 -14.49
N ILE A 452 -8.11 18.42 -15.52
CA ILE A 452 -9.46 17.82 -15.55
C ILE A 452 -9.66 16.85 -14.39
N LEU A 453 -8.69 15.97 -14.14
CA LEU A 453 -8.83 14.96 -13.09
C LEU A 453 -8.77 15.54 -11.67
N LEU A 454 -8.08 16.66 -11.44
CA LEU A 454 -8.09 17.40 -10.18
C LEU A 454 -9.49 17.96 -9.83
N GLN A 455 -10.35 18.12 -10.84
CA GLN A 455 -11.74 18.50 -10.61
C GLN A 455 -12.62 17.33 -10.12
N ILE A 456 -12.14 16.08 -10.23
CA ILE A 456 -12.92 14.84 -9.99
C ILE A 456 -12.35 14.04 -8.81
N GLY A 457 -11.03 13.91 -8.73
CA GLY A 457 -10.34 13.08 -7.74
C GLY A 457 -10.21 11.63 -8.20
N LEU A 458 -11.02 10.73 -7.63
CA LEU A 458 -10.96 9.28 -7.85
C LEU A 458 -11.96 8.85 -8.95
N LEU A 459 -11.64 7.82 -9.74
CA LEU A 459 -12.53 7.31 -10.79
C LEU A 459 -13.04 5.90 -10.47
N ASN A 460 -14.27 5.58 -10.87
CA ASN A 460 -14.83 4.23 -10.68
C ASN A 460 -13.97 3.12 -11.33
N LYS A 461 -13.40 3.38 -12.51
CA LYS A 461 -12.56 2.43 -13.24
C LYS A 461 -11.15 2.23 -12.66
N SER A 462 -10.80 2.90 -11.56
CA SER A 462 -9.46 2.82 -10.97
C SER A 462 -9.37 2.04 -9.67
N PHE A 463 -10.47 1.41 -9.23
CA PHE A 463 -10.50 0.69 -7.96
C PHE A 463 -9.55 -0.50 -7.87
N ASP A 464 -9.15 -1.09 -9.00
CA ASP A 464 -8.16 -2.19 -9.04
C ASP A 464 -6.80 -1.79 -8.44
N HIS A 465 -6.43 -0.51 -8.52
CA HIS A 465 -5.20 0.02 -7.97
C HIS A 465 -5.36 0.57 -6.53
N LEU A 466 -6.60 0.68 -6.04
CA LEU A 466 -6.91 1.34 -4.77
C LEU A 466 -6.19 0.69 -3.58
N LYS A 467 -6.05 -0.64 -3.58
CA LYS A 467 -5.31 -1.36 -2.53
C LYS A 467 -3.84 -0.94 -2.42
N LEU A 468 -3.21 -0.58 -3.54
CA LEU A 468 -1.82 -0.08 -3.58
C LEU A 468 -1.78 1.41 -3.20
N TRP A 469 -2.72 2.20 -3.69
CA TRP A 469 -2.80 3.63 -3.41
C TRP A 469 -3.10 3.95 -1.94
N LEU A 470 -4.02 3.22 -1.32
CA LEU A 470 -4.27 3.34 0.12
C LEU A 470 -3.04 2.93 0.95
N SER A 471 -2.09 2.24 0.32
CA SER A 471 -0.77 1.90 0.84
C SER A 471 0.31 2.91 0.41
N ASN A 472 -0.06 4.12 -0.05
CA ASN A 472 0.86 5.17 -0.53
C ASN A 472 1.81 4.72 -1.66
N TYR A 473 1.53 3.61 -2.34
CA TYR A 473 2.36 3.08 -3.42
C TYR A 473 1.83 3.50 -4.79
N ASN A 474 2.68 4.06 -5.65
CA ASN A 474 2.33 4.56 -6.99
C ASN A 474 1.05 5.43 -6.97
N LEU A 475 0.99 6.33 -5.98
CA LEU A 475 -0.14 7.24 -5.82
C LEU A 475 -0.24 8.14 -7.07
N PRO A 476 -1.41 8.25 -7.73
CA PRO A 476 -1.56 9.14 -8.86
C PRO A 476 -1.28 10.58 -8.44
N VAL A 477 -0.64 11.37 -9.31
CA VAL A 477 -0.35 12.81 -9.07
C VAL A 477 -1.59 13.53 -8.56
N ILE A 478 -2.77 13.25 -9.10
CA ILE A 478 -4.04 13.85 -8.69
C ILE A 478 -4.35 13.57 -7.22
N VAL A 479 -4.25 12.31 -6.80
CA VAL A 479 -4.53 11.92 -5.42
C VAL A 479 -3.44 12.47 -4.50
N SER A 480 -2.18 12.48 -4.94
CA SER A 480 -1.08 13.11 -4.20
C SER A 480 -1.33 14.60 -3.97
N GLU A 481 -1.70 15.34 -5.01
CA GLU A 481 -1.99 16.79 -4.95
C GLU A 481 -3.20 17.12 -4.07
N LEU A 482 -4.25 16.30 -4.09
CA LEU A 482 -5.44 16.51 -3.26
C LEU A 482 -5.20 16.17 -1.77
N LEU A 483 -4.26 15.26 -1.47
CA LEU A 483 -3.89 14.87 -0.11
C LEU A 483 -2.76 15.71 0.50
N ASP A 484 -1.94 16.36 -0.33
CA ASP A 484 -0.79 17.14 0.09
C ASP A 484 -1.24 18.53 0.58
N VAL A 485 -1.14 18.77 1.89
CA VAL A 485 -1.54 20.01 2.56
C VAL A 485 -0.77 21.23 2.03
N ASP A 486 0.44 21.04 1.51
CA ASP A 486 1.25 22.12 0.93
C ASP A 486 0.94 22.37 -0.55
N SER A 487 0.05 21.57 -1.15
CA SER A 487 -0.42 21.82 -2.51
C SER A 487 -1.49 22.91 -2.53
N GLN A 488 -1.40 23.79 -3.53
CA GLN A 488 -2.50 24.70 -3.87
C GLN A 488 -3.79 23.94 -4.26
N ASN A 489 -3.66 22.66 -4.63
CA ASN A 489 -4.77 21.78 -4.98
C ASN A 489 -5.34 21.02 -3.77
N TYR A 490 -4.82 21.17 -2.55
CA TYR A 490 -5.29 20.44 -1.38
C TYR A 490 -6.83 20.51 -1.22
N SER A 491 -7.44 19.40 -0.81
CA SER A 491 -8.83 19.38 -0.36
C SER A 491 -8.94 18.60 0.94
N LYS A 492 -9.37 19.29 1.99
CA LYS A 492 -9.68 18.69 3.29
C LYS A 492 -10.76 17.62 3.16
N GLU A 493 -11.81 17.89 2.39
CA GLU A 493 -12.94 16.99 2.18
C GLU A 493 -12.50 15.71 1.45
N PHE A 494 -11.62 15.83 0.44
CA PHE A 494 -11.04 14.66 -0.22
C PHE A 494 -10.19 13.84 0.75
N ASN A 495 -9.34 14.50 1.54
CA ASN A 495 -8.51 13.86 2.56
C ASN A 495 -9.37 13.11 3.59
N ASP A 496 -10.42 13.73 4.12
CA ASP A 496 -11.34 13.09 5.07
C ASP A 496 -12.01 11.83 4.50
N GLY A 497 -12.47 11.88 3.23
CA GLY A 497 -13.02 10.69 2.58
C GLY A 497 -11.98 9.60 2.32
N TRP A 498 -10.75 9.97 1.96
CA TRP A 498 -9.63 9.05 1.81
C TRP A 498 -9.29 8.32 3.13
N ARG A 499 -9.36 9.04 4.25
CA ARG A 499 -9.17 8.48 5.60
C ARG A 499 -10.25 7.49 5.97
N VAL A 500 -11.51 7.78 5.67
CA VAL A 500 -12.62 6.83 5.89
C VAL A 500 -12.35 5.50 5.19
N LEU A 501 -11.82 5.50 3.96
CA LEU A 501 -11.45 4.27 3.25
C LEU A 501 -10.33 3.50 3.95
N ARG A 502 -9.31 4.17 4.49
CA ARG A 502 -8.24 3.53 5.27
C ARG A 502 -8.76 2.96 6.59
N ARG A 503 -9.54 3.74 7.35
CA ARG A 503 -10.14 3.29 8.62
C ARG A 503 -11.09 2.10 8.41
N PHE A 504 -11.85 2.09 7.32
CA PHE A 504 -12.65 0.93 6.94
C PHE A 504 -11.80 -0.30 6.59
N ARG A 505 -10.71 -0.11 5.83
CA ARG A 505 -9.74 -1.17 5.51
C ARG A 505 -9.17 -1.81 6.79
N ASP A 506 -8.94 -1.01 7.82
CA ASP A 506 -8.37 -1.44 9.10
C ASP A 506 -9.40 -1.91 10.15
N ASN A 507 -10.66 -2.05 9.75
CA ASN A 507 -11.78 -2.51 10.60
C ASN A 507 -12.10 -1.57 11.78
N ILE A 508 -11.65 -0.31 11.73
CA ILE A 508 -12.01 0.72 12.72
C ILE A 508 -13.46 1.16 12.48
N LEU A 509 -13.87 1.27 11.22
CA LEU A 509 -15.25 1.58 10.82
C LEU A 509 -15.97 0.33 10.32
N SER A 510 -17.24 0.21 10.68
CA SER A 510 -18.14 -0.76 10.02
C SER A 510 -18.44 -0.33 8.58
N ASN A 511 -18.92 -1.28 7.77
CA ASN A 511 -19.30 -0.99 6.38
C ASN A 511 -20.40 0.08 6.31
N ASP A 512 -21.39 0.01 7.20
CA ASP A 512 -22.51 0.95 7.24
C ASP A 512 -22.07 2.35 7.68
N GLN A 513 -21.16 2.43 8.66
CA GLN A 513 -20.59 3.71 9.11
C GLN A 513 -19.79 4.37 7.99
N ALA A 514 -18.86 3.63 7.36
CA ALA A 514 -18.04 4.14 6.28
C ALA A 514 -18.91 4.60 5.09
N LYS A 515 -19.91 3.79 4.72
CA LYS A 515 -20.84 4.12 3.62
C LYS A 515 -21.64 5.38 3.93
N ASN A 516 -22.14 5.54 5.16
CA ASN A 516 -22.90 6.74 5.55
C ASN A 516 -22.05 8.01 5.44
N ILE A 517 -20.82 7.99 5.97
CA ILE A 517 -19.90 9.13 5.90
C ILE A 517 -19.56 9.45 4.43
N LEU A 518 -19.17 8.45 3.63
CA LEU A 518 -18.80 8.67 2.23
C LEU A 518 -19.98 9.12 1.35
N THR A 519 -21.22 8.76 1.69
CA THR A 519 -22.41 9.22 0.97
C THR A 519 -22.65 10.73 1.17
N GLN A 520 -22.18 11.28 2.29
CA GLN A 520 -22.26 12.71 2.57
C GLN A 520 -21.05 13.49 2.01
N ASN A 521 -19.98 12.79 1.65
CA ASN A 521 -18.77 13.40 1.13
C ASN A 521 -18.86 13.69 -0.38
N ILE A 522 -18.68 14.95 -0.76
CA ILE A 522 -18.79 15.42 -2.16
C ILE A 522 -17.85 14.71 -3.15
N TRP A 523 -16.66 14.31 -2.70
CA TRP A 523 -15.64 13.65 -3.53
C TRP A 523 -15.85 12.14 -3.68
N PHE A 524 -16.74 11.53 -2.89
CA PHE A 524 -16.94 10.08 -2.89
C PHE A 524 -18.39 9.66 -3.15
N LYS A 525 -19.38 10.53 -2.91
CA LYS A 525 -20.82 10.22 -3.05
C LYS A 525 -21.25 9.77 -4.45
N HIS A 526 -20.53 10.20 -5.48
CA HIS A 526 -20.80 9.88 -6.88
C HIS A 526 -20.17 8.53 -7.32
N LEU A 527 -19.28 7.96 -6.50
CA LEU A 527 -18.62 6.69 -6.76
C LEU A 527 -19.54 5.50 -6.42
N ASN A 528 -19.24 4.34 -7.00
CA ASN A 528 -19.85 3.09 -6.58
C ASN A 528 -19.27 2.68 -5.22
N LEU A 529 -19.89 3.16 -4.13
CA LEU A 529 -19.41 2.95 -2.76
C LEU A 529 -19.27 1.47 -2.38
N ASP A 530 -20.11 0.58 -2.91
CA ASP A 530 -20.04 -0.85 -2.62
C ASP A 530 -18.79 -1.49 -3.26
N GLU A 531 -18.49 -1.16 -4.51
CA GLU A 531 -17.25 -1.60 -5.17
C GLU A 531 -16.01 -0.93 -4.58
N LEU A 532 -16.11 0.35 -4.23
CA LEU A 532 -15.05 1.14 -3.60
C LEU A 532 -14.65 0.53 -2.25
N LEU A 533 -15.62 0.28 -1.36
CA LEU A 533 -15.37 -0.33 -0.04
C LEU A 533 -14.85 -1.77 -0.21
N LYS A 534 -15.41 -2.55 -1.14
CA LYS A 534 -14.89 -3.89 -1.46
C LYS A 534 -13.43 -3.86 -1.91
N ALA A 535 -13.05 -2.89 -2.76
CA ALA A 535 -11.67 -2.71 -3.20
C ALA A 535 -10.76 -2.21 -2.08
N ALA A 536 -11.23 -1.25 -1.27
CA ALA A 536 -10.50 -0.72 -0.12
C ALA A 536 -10.21 -1.79 0.93
N LYS A 537 -11.08 -2.81 1.07
CA LYS A 537 -10.87 -3.93 2.01
C LYS A 537 -9.71 -4.86 1.62
N GLN A 538 -9.29 -4.83 0.36
CA GLN A 538 -8.18 -5.66 -0.11
C GLN A 538 -6.84 -5.09 0.39
N ARG A 539 -5.91 -5.97 0.75
CA ARG A 539 -4.56 -5.61 1.20
C ARG A 539 -3.53 -6.17 0.22
N ALA A 540 -2.46 -5.41 -0.03
CA ALA A 540 -1.30 -5.90 -0.78
C ALA A 540 -0.58 -7.02 0.00
N LYS A 541 0.07 -7.96 -0.70
CA LYS A 541 0.85 -9.04 -0.06
C LYS A 541 1.98 -8.44 0.79
N LYS A 542 2.05 -8.89 2.05
CA LYS A 542 2.33 -8.03 3.20
C LYS A 542 3.78 -8.05 3.74
N GLN A 543 4.80 -8.46 2.98
CA GLN A 543 6.11 -8.73 3.58
C GLN A 543 7.05 -7.52 3.70
N LEU A 544 6.91 -6.44 2.92
CA LEU A 544 7.87 -5.31 2.95
C LEU A 544 7.21 -3.92 3.10
N MET A 545 5.88 -3.87 3.08
CA MET A 545 5.12 -2.64 3.21
C MET A 545 4.71 -2.42 4.67
N ILE A 546 5.52 -1.70 5.45
CA ILE A 546 4.92 -0.79 6.44
C ILE A 546 4.60 0.46 5.67
N THR A 547 3.41 0.45 5.07
CA THR A 547 2.84 1.70 4.59
C THR A 547 2.21 2.30 5.82
N GLN A 548 2.95 3.18 6.48
CA GLN A 548 2.38 3.98 7.53
C GLN A 548 1.21 4.77 6.93
N ASP A 549 0.02 4.45 7.39
CA ASP A 549 -0.71 5.49 8.08
C ASP A 549 0.25 6.03 9.14
N GLU A 550 0.69 7.28 8.98
CA GLU A 550 0.63 8.12 10.17
C GLU A 550 -0.81 7.90 10.66
N ASP A 551 -0.96 7.25 11.81
CA ASP A 551 -2.14 7.52 12.62
C ASP A 551 -2.05 9.01 12.91
N LEU A 552 -2.49 9.84 11.94
CA LEU A 552 -2.50 11.28 12.08
C LEU A 552 -3.24 11.52 13.38
N PRO A 553 -2.56 12.09 14.37
CA PRO A 553 -3.06 12.04 15.72
C PRO A 553 -4.41 12.76 15.74
N VAL A 554 -5.35 12.23 16.53
CA VAL A 554 -6.70 12.80 16.63
C VAL A 554 -6.62 14.28 16.98
N PHE A 555 -5.61 14.67 17.75
CA PHE A 555 -5.18 16.04 17.94
C PHE A 555 -3.83 16.24 17.29
N TYR A 556 -3.69 17.27 16.46
CA TYR A 556 -2.47 17.54 15.72
C TYR A 556 -2.13 19.03 15.77
N LEU A 557 -0.84 19.33 15.61
CA LEU A 557 -0.36 20.70 15.45
C LEU A 557 -0.76 21.21 14.06
N GLU A 558 -1.66 22.17 14.01
CA GLU A 558 -2.18 22.76 12.78
C GLU A 558 -1.35 23.95 12.33
N LYS A 559 -1.00 24.85 13.27
CA LYS A 559 -0.25 26.07 12.98
C LYS A 559 0.79 26.39 14.03
N ILE A 560 1.85 27.07 13.58
CA ILE A 560 2.81 27.74 14.44
C ILE A 560 2.79 29.21 14.04
N ASN A 561 2.38 30.11 14.93
CA ASN A 561 2.47 31.54 14.68
C ASN A 561 3.59 32.16 15.51
N TYR A 562 4.21 33.19 14.96
CA TYR A 562 5.20 33.99 15.66
C TYR A 562 4.79 35.46 15.68
N SER A 563 4.76 36.05 16.87
CA SER A 563 4.44 37.48 17.09
C SER A 563 5.43 38.12 18.07
N ASP A 564 5.20 39.39 18.41
CA ASP A 564 5.98 40.08 19.44
C ASP A 564 5.95 39.35 20.79
N ASP A 565 4.85 38.64 21.08
CA ASP A 565 4.65 37.86 22.30
C ASP A 565 5.32 36.48 22.28
N GLY A 566 5.95 36.08 21.16
CA GLY A 566 6.67 34.81 21.02
C GLY A 566 5.96 33.79 20.14
N LEU A 567 6.22 32.50 20.38
CA LEU A 567 5.63 31.40 19.60
C LEU A 567 4.28 31.00 20.19
N SER A 568 3.32 30.79 19.30
CA SER A 568 2.04 30.17 19.63
C SER A 568 1.77 28.99 18.73
N PHE A 569 1.20 27.94 19.33
CA PHE A 569 0.93 26.67 18.67
C PHE A 569 -0.57 26.46 18.66
N THR A 570 -1.15 26.29 17.46
CA THR A 570 -2.56 25.99 17.31
C THR A 570 -2.73 24.50 17.08
N ILE A 571 -3.49 23.86 17.96
CA ILE A 571 -3.84 22.45 17.89
C ILE A 571 -5.28 22.34 17.43
N ASN A 572 -5.49 21.46 16.46
CA ASN A 572 -6.81 21.14 15.96
C ASN A 572 -7.08 19.64 16.15
N ALA A 573 -8.34 19.24 15.98
CA ALA A 573 -8.76 17.87 16.09
C ALA A 573 -9.46 17.37 14.83
N GLN A 574 -9.27 16.09 14.55
CA GLN A 574 -9.86 15.39 13.40
C GLN A 574 -10.06 13.91 13.73
N ASP A 575 -10.86 13.19 12.96
CA ASP A 575 -11.18 11.77 13.22
C ASP A 575 -11.71 11.50 14.65
N LEU A 576 -12.45 12.43 15.25
CA LEU A 576 -12.96 12.29 16.63
C LEU A 576 -13.84 11.04 16.83
N TYR A 577 -14.48 10.54 15.77
CA TYR A 577 -15.23 9.29 15.79
C TYR A 577 -14.36 8.05 16.09
N SER A 578 -13.05 8.11 15.84
CA SER A 578 -12.10 7.02 16.16
C SER A 578 -11.89 6.83 17.67
N LEU A 579 -12.27 7.82 18.48
CA LEU A 579 -12.18 7.74 19.93
C LEU A 579 -13.30 6.87 20.54
N ASN A 580 -14.34 6.53 19.77
CA ASN A 580 -15.50 5.74 20.22
C ASN A 580 -16.16 6.29 21.50
N LEU A 581 -16.19 7.61 21.61
CA LEU A 581 -16.78 8.33 22.74
C LEU A 581 -18.31 8.45 22.55
N SER A 582 -19.08 8.19 23.60
CA SER A 582 -20.55 8.16 23.57
C SER A 582 -21.23 9.38 24.19
N GLY A 583 -20.47 10.23 24.86
CA GLY A 583 -20.94 11.45 25.51
C GLY A 583 -21.13 12.61 24.52
N PHE A 584 -21.84 13.64 24.97
CA PHE A 584 -22.14 14.81 24.15
C PHE A 584 -21.17 15.98 24.38
N ARG A 585 -20.34 15.90 25.42
CA ARG A 585 -19.40 16.94 25.83
C ARG A 585 -18.16 16.30 26.49
N TYR A 586 -16.98 16.80 26.15
CA TYR A 586 -15.72 16.42 26.77
C TYR A 586 -14.81 17.63 26.93
N GLU A 587 -14.25 17.82 28.10
CA GLU A 587 -13.33 18.94 28.38
C GLU A 587 -11.91 18.56 28.01
N ILE A 588 -11.16 19.52 27.48
CA ILE A 588 -9.79 19.32 27.00
C ILE A 588 -8.84 20.03 27.94
N TYR A 589 -7.93 19.25 28.52
CA TYR A 589 -6.87 19.73 29.40
C TYR A 589 -5.53 19.56 28.71
N ILE A 590 -4.65 20.54 28.88
CA ILE A 590 -3.26 20.49 28.44
C ILE A 590 -2.37 20.77 29.64
N ASP A 591 -1.50 19.83 29.98
CA ASP A 591 -0.65 19.89 31.19
C ASP A 591 -1.46 20.28 32.45
N ASP A 592 -2.61 19.61 32.64
CA ASP A 592 -3.60 19.86 33.70
C ASP A 592 -4.32 21.23 33.68
N GLU A 593 -4.15 22.05 32.63
CA GLU A 593 -4.89 23.29 32.44
C GLU A 593 -6.04 23.13 31.43
N TYR A 594 -7.25 23.58 31.78
CA TYR A 594 -8.37 23.60 30.83
C TYR A 594 -8.07 24.51 29.63
N LYS A 595 -8.21 23.99 28.42
CA LYS A 595 -7.96 24.72 27.16
C LYS A 595 -9.11 24.70 26.15
N GLY A 596 -10.08 23.79 26.27
CA GLY A 596 -11.16 23.71 25.29
C GLY A 596 -12.18 22.61 25.58
N VAL A 597 -13.08 22.37 24.63
CA VAL A 597 -14.15 21.37 24.76
C VAL A 597 -14.49 20.75 23.39
N LEU A 598 -14.78 19.45 23.41
CA LEU A 598 -15.45 18.75 22.32
C LEU A 598 -16.96 18.73 22.58
N ILE A 599 -17.75 19.05 21.57
CA ILE A 599 -19.22 19.05 21.65
C ILE A 599 -19.82 18.24 20.52
N ALA A 600 -20.90 17.52 20.80
CA ALA A 600 -21.65 16.82 19.77
C ALA A 600 -22.49 17.81 18.94
N ASN A 601 -22.35 17.75 17.62
CA ASN A 601 -23.17 18.51 16.67
C ASN A 601 -24.60 17.91 16.55
N ASN A 602 -25.46 18.52 15.71
CA ASN A 602 -26.84 18.06 15.48
C ASN A 602 -26.93 16.63 14.93
N SER A 603 -25.86 16.14 14.30
CA SER A 603 -25.73 14.77 13.78
C SER A 603 -25.14 13.79 14.80
N LYS A 604 -24.93 14.23 16.05
CA LYS A 604 -24.26 13.50 17.14
C LYS A 604 -22.79 13.18 16.89
N GLU A 605 -22.13 13.92 16.01
CA GLU A 605 -20.69 13.81 15.79
C GLU A 605 -19.96 14.79 16.70
N LEU A 606 -18.91 14.33 17.38
CA LEU A 606 -18.06 15.19 18.18
C LEU A 606 -17.25 16.11 17.28
N ILE A 607 -17.27 17.41 17.60
CA ILE A 607 -16.44 18.44 16.97
C ILE A 607 -15.69 19.21 18.05
N LEU A 608 -14.50 19.70 17.71
CA LEU A 608 -13.77 20.65 18.53
C LEU A 608 -14.46 22.02 18.44
N GLU A 609 -14.89 22.58 19.57
CA GLU A 609 -15.63 23.85 19.60
C GLU A 609 -14.79 25.01 19.01
N SER A 610 -13.50 25.04 19.35
CA SER A 610 -12.54 25.98 18.78
C SER A 610 -11.12 25.42 18.82
N PRO A 611 -10.25 25.75 17.83
CA PRO A 611 -8.85 25.35 17.86
C PRO A 611 -8.16 25.82 19.14
N ILE A 612 -7.33 24.95 19.72
CA ILE A 612 -6.65 25.21 20.98
C ILE A 612 -5.36 25.96 20.69
N THR A 613 -5.17 27.14 21.30
CA THR A 613 -3.93 27.90 21.14
C THR A 613 -3.13 27.90 22.44
N ILE A 614 -1.85 27.58 22.35
CA ILE A 614 -0.92 27.56 23.48
C ILE A 614 0.25 28.49 23.17
N PHE A 615 0.81 29.11 24.21
CA PHE A 615 1.86 30.12 24.08
C PHE A 615 3.09 29.73 24.89
N ASN A 616 4.29 29.94 24.31
CA ASN A 616 5.59 29.98 25.00
C ASN A 616 5.82 28.85 26.04
N LEU A 617 5.73 27.60 25.60
CA LEU A 617 6.03 26.45 26.45
C LEU A 617 7.53 26.26 26.63
N ALA A 618 7.91 25.76 27.81
CA ALA A 618 9.29 25.39 28.13
C ALA A 618 9.71 24.07 27.46
N THR A 619 8.75 23.19 27.15
CA THR A 619 8.98 21.88 26.54
C THR A 619 8.47 21.85 25.09
N ASN A 620 9.09 21.02 24.27
CA ASN A 620 8.69 20.78 22.87
C ASN A 620 7.50 19.81 22.74
N GLN A 621 6.95 19.36 23.86
CA GLN A 621 5.87 18.40 23.97
C GLN A 621 4.90 18.84 25.07
N ILE A 622 3.64 18.44 24.91
CA ILE A 622 2.56 18.70 25.85
C ILE A 622 1.69 17.45 26.04
N ASP A 623 1.12 17.29 27.22
CA ASP A 623 0.14 16.25 27.51
C ASP A 623 -1.28 16.79 27.32
N LEU A 624 -2.03 16.21 26.37
CA LEU A 624 -3.44 16.50 26.16
C LEU A 624 -4.31 15.40 26.75
N GLU A 625 -5.28 15.77 27.58
CA GLU A 625 -6.29 14.89 28.15
C GLU A 625 -7.71 15.33 27.77
N LEU A 626 -8.56 14.36 27.44
CA LEU A 626 -10.01 14.53 27.34
C LEU A 626 -10.65 13.96 28.59
N ARG A 627 -11.46 14.79 29.27
CA ARG A 627 -12.19 14.43 30.48
C ARG A 627 -13.70 14.47 30.25
N ASN A 628 -14.42 13.51 30.83
CA ASN A 628 -15.89 13.51 30.81
C ASN A 628 -16.48 14.42 31.90
N GLU A 629 -17.80 14.45 32.04
CA GLU A 629 -18.49 15.26 33.06
C GLU A 629 -18.17 14.85 34.52
N ASP A 630 -17.65 13.63 34.72
CA ASP A 630 -17.22 13.09 36.01
C ASP A 630 -15.72 13.35 36.30
N ASP A 631 -15.04 14.14 35.44
CA ASP A 631 -13.58 14.42 35.47
C ASP A 631 -12.70 13.17 35.22
N ASP A 632 -13.29 12.08 34.72
CA ASP A 632 -12.54 10.89 34.30
C ASP A 632 -11.83 11.14 32.97
N VAL A 633 -10.53 10.85 32.91
CA VAL A 633 -9.75 10.87 31.66
C VAL A 633 -10.21 9.74 30.74
N VAL A 634 -10.92 10.10 29.68
CA VAL A 634 -11.44 9.16 28.67
C VAL A 634 -10.50 8.96 27.48
N PHE A 635 -9.59 9.92 27.26
CA PHE A 635 -8.54 9.84 26.25
C PHE A 635 -7.36 10.72 26.66
N ALA A 636 -6.15 10.30 26.36
CA ALA A 636 -4.95 11.10 26.58
C ALA A 636 -3.96 10.85 25.44
N THR A 637 -3.29 11.90 24.99
CA THR A 637 -2.24 11.85 23.96
C THR A 637 -1.17 12.88 24.26
N GLU A 638 0.01 12.72 23.67
CA GLU A 638 1.07 13.72 23.73
C GLU A 638 1.10 14.38 22.37
N ILE A 639 1.31 15.69 22.34
CA ILE A 639 1.45 16.44 21.10
C ILE A 639 2.86 16.98 21.05
N VAL A 640 3.60 16.54 20.04
CA VAL A 640 4.94 17.04 19.76
C VAL A 640 4.80 18.36 19.00
N LEU A 641 5.21 19.45 19.63
CA LEU A 641 5.20 20.79 19.06
C LEU A 641 6.41 21.03 18.14
N PHE A 642 7.53 20.38 18.45
CA PHE A 642 8.71 20.33 17.60
C PHE A 642 9.39 18.97 17.73
N ASP A 643 9.42 18.21 16.63
CA ASP A 643 10.04 16.90 16.57
C ASP A 643 11.51 17.05 16.15
N PHE A 644 12.44 16.85 17.08
CA PHE A 644 13.87 16.97 16.80
C PHE A 644 14.36 15.99 15.73
N SER A 645 13.65 14.88 15.48
CA SER A 645 13.97 14.00 14.35
C SER A 645 13.69 14.67 13.00
N GLU A 646 12.78 15.64 12.93
CA GLU A 646 12.50 16.45 11.74
C GLU A 646 13.56 17.53 11.49
N GLN A 647 14.39 17.82 12.51
CA GLN A 647 15.46 18.82 12.58
C GLN A 647 15.03 20.29 12.38
N MET A 648 14.00 20.54 11.59
CA MET A 648 13.47 21.88 11.37
C MET A 648 12.04 21.83 10.83
N VAL A 649 11.32 22.93 11.08
CA VAL A 649 9.96 23.19 10.66
C VAL A 649 9.91 24.58 10.03
N LEU A 650 9.45 24.65 8.78
CA LEU A 650 9.23 25.89 8.04
C LEU A 650 7.75 26.28 8.16
N PHE A 651 7.46 27.53 8.48
CA PHE A 651 6.09 28.05 8.51
C PHE A 651 6.01 29.48 7.99
N ASP A 652 4.87 29.87 7.43
CA ASP A 652 4.66 31.24 6.92
C ASP A 652 4.10 32.20 7.99
N GLU A 653 3.98 33.48 7.63
CA GLU A 653 3.42 34.53 8.50
C GLU A 653 1.96 34.31 8.93
N ASP A 654 1.20 33.44 8.22
CA ASP A 654 -0.15 33.02 8.59
C ASP A 654 -0.15 31.74 9.47
N GLY A 655 1.05 31.27 9.81
CA GLY A 655 1.39 30.11 10.61
C GLY A 655 1.20 28.75 9.96
N ASN A 656 1.03 28.70 8.64
CA ASN A 656 0.88 27.43 7.94
C ASN A 656 2.24 26.70 7.92
N ILE A 657 2.25 25.45 8.36
CA ILE A 657 3.44 24.61 8.44
C ILE A 657 3.66 23.91 7.10
N TYR A 658 4.87 24.01 6.55
CA TYR A 658 5.25 23.39 5.28
C TYR A 658 5.96 22.05 5.51
N GLN A 659 5.37 20.96 5.07
CA GLN A 659 5.94 19.60 5.16
C GLN A 659 6.97 19.35 4.04
N ASN A 660 6.68 19.82 2.83
CA ASN A 660 7.56 19.79 1.67
C ASN A 660 8.24 21.13 1.46
N ILE A 661 9.23 21.38 2.31
CA ILE A 661 10.07 22.57 2.34
C ILE A 661 10.79 22.91 1.01
N PHE A 662 10.91 21.98 0.05
CA PHE A 662 11.61 22.21 -1.23
C PHE A 662 10.70 22.69 -2.37
N LYS A 663 9.38 22.74 -2.14
CA LYS A 663 8.46 23.37 -3.09
C LYS A 663 8.77 24.85 -3.24
N LYS A 664 8.41 25.41 -4.40
CA LYS A 664 8.55 26.83 -4.66
C LYS A 664 7.67 27.62 -3.68
N LEU A 665 8.31 28.45 -2.86
CA LEU A 665 7.67 29.30 -1.88
C LEU A 665 7.06 30.55 -2.54
N ASN A 666 5.99 31.07 -1.95
CA ASN A 666 5.38 32.32 -2.38
C ASN A 666 6.26 33.50 -1.99
N ALA A 667 6.76 34.23 -2.99
CA ALA A 667 7.65 35.38 -2.80
C ALA A 667 7.00 36.60 -2.10
N HIS A 668 5.67 36.63 -1.96
CA HIS A 668 4.95 37.73 -1.29
C HIS A 668 4.76 37.50 0.21
N LYS A 669 5.01 36.28 0.69
CA LYS A 669 4.89 35.94 2.10
C LYS A 669 6.23 36.02 2.80
N LYS A 670 6.20 36.25 4.11
CA LYS A 670 7.33 36.00 5.00
C LYS A 670 7.25 34.60 5.60
N TYR A 671 8.41 34.06 5.93
CA TYR A 671 8.59 32.74 6.49
C TYR A 671 9.42 32.79 7.77
N HIS A 672 9.24 31.77 8.59
CA HIS A 672 9.92 31.52 9.83
C HIS A 672 10.41 30.08 9.82
N ILE A 673 11.58 29.84 10.40
CA ILE A 673 12.14 28.49 10.54
C ILE A 673 12.38 28.25 12.01
N LEU A 674 11.74 27.23 12.57
CA LEU A 674 12.11 26.67 13.86
C LEU A 674 13.02 25.47 13.59
N MET A 675 14.25 25.49 14.09
CA MET A 675 15.24 24.43 13.83
C MET A 675 15.92 23.97 15.10
N ASP A 676 16.46 22.76 15.06
CA ASP A 676 17.34 22.20 16.08
C ASP A 676 18.56 23.12 16.25
N SER A 677 18.94 23.40 17.50
CA SER A 677 20.04 24.32 17.80
C SER A 677 21.41 23.79 17.39
N ASP A 678 21.53 22.51 17.05
CA ASP A 678 22.72 21.91 16.42
C ASP A 678 22.89 22.31 14.93
N LEU A 679 21.93 23.03 14.33
CA LEU A 679 22.02 23.52 12.95
C LEU A 679 22.48 24.98 12.90
N ASP A 680 23.34 25.26 11.93
CA ASP A 680 23.78 26.62 11.63
C ASP A 680 22.88 27.26 10.58
N CYS A 681 22.64 28.57 10.71
CA CYS A 681 21.90 29.36 9.73
C CYS A 681 22.70 30.62 9.40
N ASP A 682 22.85 30.91 8.11
CA ASP A 682 23.58 32.10 7.62
C ASP A 682 22.73 33.39 7.64
N PHE A 683 21.59 33.37 8.36
CA PHE A 683 20.64 34.47 8.43
C PHE A 683 20.63 35.15 9.81
N ASN A 684 21.14 36.38 9.80
CA ASN A 684 21.02 37.43 10.82
C ASN A 684 20.79 36.96 12.28
N ASP A 685 21.90 36.65 12.95
CA ASP A 685 21.95 36.17 14.33
C ASP A 685 21.21 37.05 15.34
N ASP A 686 21.15 38.37 15.12
CA ASP A 686 20.50 39.32 16.03
C ASP A 686 18.98 39.10 16.18
N PHE A 687 18.34 38.42 15.22
CA PHE A 687 16.91 38.12 15.26
C PHE A 687 16.58 36.69 15.71
N GLN A 688 17.59 35.84 15.88
CA GLN A 688 17.38 34.46 16.30
C GLN A 688 16.95 34.41 17.77
N ARG A 689 16.02 33.51 18.08
CA ARG A 689 15.50 33.33 19.45
C ARG A 689 15.51 31.86 19.84
N GLU A 690 15.98 31.57 21.04
CA GLU A 690 15.98 30.23 21.60
C GLU A 690 14.61 29.87 22.20
N TYR A 691 14.19 28.63 21.96
CA TYR A 691 12.97 28.01 22.51
C TYR A 691 13.31 26.63 23.06
N PHE A 692 12.41 26.11 23.90
CA PHE A 692 12.56 24.80 24.56
C PHE A 692 13.89 24.67 25.30
N ASP A 693 14.17 25.57 26.24
CA ASP A 693 15.41 25.60 27.01
C ASP A 693 16.72 25.63 26.18
N GLY A 694 16.65 26.18 24.95
CA GLY A 694 17.81 26.33 24.07
C GLY A 694 18.04 25.15 23.12
N TYR A 695 17.17 24.15 23.11
CA TYR A 695 17.26 23.03 22.16
C TYR A 695 16.77 23.39 20.75
N ALA A 696 15.98 24.45 20.59
CA ALA A 696 15.55 24.92 19.28
C ALA A 696 15.81 26.42 19.09
N THR A 697 16.16 26.78 17.86
CA THR A 697 16.41 28.15 17.42
C THR A 697 15.36 28.55 16.41
N LEU A 698 14.68 29.68 16.67
CA LEU A 698 13.77 30.31 15.72
C LEU A 698 14.51 31.35 14.89
N VAL A 699 14.41 31.24 13.57
CA VAL A 699 14.88 32.22 12.58
C VAL A 699 13.67 32.89 11.94
N PRO A 700 13.31 34.12 12.35
CA PRO A 700 12.07 34.74 11.90
C PRO A 700 12.26 35.72 10.73
N PHE A 701 11.15 36.04 10.05
CA PHE A 701 11.00 37.14 9.09
C PHE A 701 11.80 37.00 7.79
N ILE A 702 11.99 35.78 7.32
CA ILE A 702 12.72 35.49 6.09
C ILE A 702 11.82 35.76 4.88
N GLY A 703 12.24 36.65 3.99
CA GLY A 703 11.56 36.99 2.75
C GLY A 703 12.30 36.50 1.50
N TYR A 704 11.70 36.72 0.32
CA TYR A 704 12.25 36.24 -0.95
C TYR A 704 13.62 36.82 -1.35
N LYS A 705 14.01 37.96 -0.75
CA LYS A 705 15.31 38.61 -1.00
C LYS A 705 16.41 38.08 -0.10
N ASP A 706 16.04 37.29 0.90
CA ASP A 706 16.93 36.80 1.91
C ASP A 706 17.48 35.45 1.46
N ASN A 707 18.80 35.34 1.40
CA ASN A 707 19.49 34.11 1.02
C ASN A 707 19.74 33.27 2.27
N CYS A 708 18.67 32.78 2.90
CA CYS A 708 18.78 31.92 4.09
C CYS A 708 19.09 30.47 3.68
N LYS A 709 20.17 29.95 4.25
CA LYS A 709 20.63 28.57 4.13
C LYS A 709 20.84 27.98 5.51
N ILE A 710 20.43 26.73 5.62
CA ILE A 710 20.68 25.93 6.82
C ILE A 710 21.78 24.95 6.48
N THR A 711 22.82 24.98 7.29
CA THR A 711 24.02 24.19 7.11
C THR A 711 24.27 23.31 8.32
N TYR A 712 24.95 22.20 8.07
CA TYR A 712 25.46 21.31 9.10
C TYR A 712 26.81 20.78 8.63
N ASN A 713 27.87 20.98 9.43
CA ASN A 713 29.25 20.63 9.08
C ASN A 713 29.66 21.15 7.69
N GLU A 714 29.37 22.43 7.38
CA GLU A 714 29.64 23.08 6.07
C GLU A 714 28.86 22.51 4.86
N GLU A 715 28.07 21.44 5.02
CA GLU A 715 27.14 20.96 4.00
C GLU A 715 25.81 21.72 4.08
N ILE A 716 25.33 22.21 2.94
CA ILE A 716 24.00 22.84 2.83
C ILE A 716 22.93 21.74 2.95
N LEU A 717 22.14 21.81 4.02
CA LEU A 717 21.00 20.91 4.26
C LEU A 717 19.72 21.43 3.59
N PHE A 718 19.54 22.75 3.62
CA PHE A 718 18.35 23.40 3.09
C PHE A 718 18.66 24.80 2.61
N GLU A 719 17.98 25.21 1.55
CA GLU A 719 18.09 26.55 0.98
C GLU A 719 16.68 26.94 0.50
N LEU A 720 16.27 28.16 0.84
CA LEU A 720 14.95 28.64 0.44
C LEU A 720 14.83 28.73 -1.08
N ASN A 721 13.72 28.22 -1.59
CA ASN A 721 13.46 28.16 -3.02
C ASN A 721 12.23 29.00 -3.39
N PHE A 722 12.45 30.21 -3.91
CA PHE A 722 11.38 31.10 -4.41
C PHE A 722 11.27 31.11 -5.95
N THR A 723 12.23 30.51 -6.65
CA THR A 723 12.45 30.77 -8.09
C THR A 723 11.90 29.65 -8.96
N GLU A 724 12.14 28.39 -8.59
CA GLU A 724 11.89 27.23 -9.46
C GLU A 724 11.04 26.16 -8.78
N ASN A 725 10.13 25.54 -9.53
CA ASN A 725 9.49 24.31 -9.07
C ASN A 725 10.49 23.15 -9.17
N VAL A 726 10.87 22.59 -8.02
CA VAL A 726 11.74 21.41 -7.94
C VAL A 726 10.86 20.16 -8.03
N GLU A 727 11.05 19.38 -9.10
CA GLU A 727 10.40 18.08 -9.20
C GLU A 727 11.12 17.07 -8.31
N LYS A 728 10.39 16.50 -7.35
CA LYS A 728 10.90 15.49 -6.42
C LYS A 728 11.17 14.18 -7.20
N PRO A 729 12.36 13.57 -7.07
CA PRO A 729 12.64 12.28 -7.70
C PRO A 729 11.70 11.19 -7.20
N GLU A 730 11.10 10.42 -8.11
CA GLU A 730 10.13 9.37 -7.81
C GLU A 730 10.64 8.34 -6.80
N PHE A 731 11.94 8.00 -6.86
CA PHE A 731 12.54 7.01 -5.97
C PHE A 731 12.50 7.41 -4.49
N ILE A 732 12.44 8.71 -4.18
CA ILE A 732 12.40 9.21 -2.79
C ILE A 732 11.10 8.77 -2.11
N ASP A 733 10.00 8.70 -2.85
CA ASP A 733 8.72 8.21 -2.31
C ASP A 733 8.62 6.69 -2.25
N GLN A 734 9.54 5.99 -2.92
CA GLN A 734 9.66 4.53 -2.91
C GLN A 734 10.65 4.03 -1.85
N LEU A 735 11.25 4.91 -1.05
CA LEU A 735 12.20 4.52 -0.01
C LEU A 735 11.52 3.74 1.12
N VAL A 736 12.09 2.60 1.46
CA VAL A 736 11.67 1.74 2.56
C VAL A 736 12.88 1.45 3.44
N LEU A 737 12.69 1.58 4.74
CA LEU A 737 13.68 1.28 5.76
C LEU A 737 13.30 -0.02 6.46
N TYR A 738 14.25 -0.92 6.66
CA TYR A 738 14.03 -2.10 7.48
C TYR A 738 15.27 -2.54 8.25
N THR A 739 15.06 -3.37 9.26
CA THR A 739 16.10 -4.09 9.97
C THR A 739 15.65 -5.52 10.25
N THR A 740 16.60 -6.44 10.41
CA THR A 740 16.30 -7.87 10.59
C THR A 740 17.02 -8.45 11.81
N ALA A 741 16.39 -9.39 12.49
CA ALA A 741 16.97 -10.14 13.60
C ALA A 741 16.69 -11.64 13.51
N ASN A 742 17.67 -12.44 13.92
CA ASN A 742 17.59 -13.90 13.95
C ASN A 742 18.17 -14.43 15.28
N PRO A 743 17.35 -14.97 16.21
CA PRO A 743 15.90 -15.23 16.07
C PRO A 743 14.99 -14.03 16.37
N SER A 744 15.37 -13.10 17.24
CA SER A 744 14.56 -11.94 17.64
C SER A 744 15.42 -10.74 18.08
N PHE A 745 14.85 -9.54 18.06
CA PHE A 745 15.55 -8.32 18.48
C PHE A 745 15.83 -8.31 20.00
N ILE A 746 17.04 -7.87 20.34
CA ILE A 746 17.55 -7.64 21.69
C ILE A 746 17.89 -6.15 21.80
N LEU A 747 17.32 -5.46 22.78
CA LEU A 747 17.56 -4.02 23.00
C LEU A 747 19.03 -3.76 23.32
N ASN A 748 19.51 -2.58 22.93
CA ASN A 748 20.89 -2.12 23.07
C ASN A 748 21.95 -2.95 22.32
N ASN A 749 21.56 -4.02 21.61
CA ASN A 749 22.44 -4.68 20.63
C ASN A 749 22.46 -3.89 19.33
N GLU A 750 23.58 -3.99 18.61
CA GLU A 750 23.77 -3.37 17.31
C GLU A 750 23.06 -4.17 16.21
N TYR A 751 22.34 -3.47 15.34
CA TYR A 751 21.73 -4.02 14.13
C TYR A 751 22.04 -3.14 12.94
N THR A 752 21.98 -3.73 11.75
CA THR A 752 22.04 -2.99 10.50
C THR A 752 20.64 -2.55 10.11
N PHE A 753 20.47 -1.26 9.89
CA PHE A 753 19.29 -0.64 9.33
C PHE A 753 19.56 -0.40 7.84
N GLU A 754 18.73 -0.96 6.97
CA GLU A 754 18.90 -0.95 5.52
C GLU A 754 17.80 -0.14 4.84
N LEU A 755 18.21 0.87 4.08
CA LEU A 755 17.37 1.68 3.22
C LEU A 755 17.41 1.13 1.78
N LYS A 756 16.25 0.85 1.21
CA LYS A 756 16.10 0.36 -0.17
C LYS A 756 15.00 1.11 -0.90
N ILE A 757 15.01 1.02 -2.22
CA ILE A 757 13.92 1.46 -3.08
C ILE A 757 13.01 0.26 -3.33
N MET A 758 11.77 0.35 -2.89
CA MET A 758 10.76 -0.69 -3.07
C MET A 758 10.02 -0.48 -4.40
N GLN A 759 10.09 -1.47 -5.28
CA GLN A 759 9.32 -1.52 -6.52
C GLN A 759 8.41 -2.74 -6.50
N ILE A 760 7.15 -2.54 -6.85
CA ILE A 760 6.13 -3.58 -6.88
C ILE A 760 5.71 -3.75 -8.33
N ASP A 761 5.81 -4.98 -8.82
CA ASP A 761 5.20 -5.33 -10.10
C ASP A 761 3.67 -5.34 -9.91
N SER A 762 2.98 -4.45 -10.60
CA SER A 762 1.52 -4.27 -10.48
C SER A 762 0.71 -5.49 -10.93
N LYS A 763 1.30 -6.44 -11.65
CA LYS A 763 0.66 -7.67 -12.13
C LYS A 763 0.97 -8.87 -11.24
N THR A 764 2.22 -9.03 -10.80
CA THR A 764 2.64 -10.18 -9.98
C THR A 764 2.54 -9.92 -8.48
N GLU A 765 2.50 -8.65 -8.07
CA GLU A 765 2.61 -8.18 -6.68
C GLU A 765 3.92 -8.61 -6.01
N GLU A 766 4.93 -8.95 -6.80
CA GLU A 766 6.28 -9.24 -6.29
C GLU A 766 6.98 -7.92 -5.94
N VAL A 767 7.70 -7.93 -4.82
CA VAL A 767 8.46 -6.79 -4.33
C VAL A 767 9.93 -6.98 -4.71
N ASP A 768 10.46 -6.00 -5.43
CA ASP A 768 11.88 -5.87 -5.74
C ASP A 768 12.48 -4.73 -4.89
N LEU A 769 13.64 -4.98 -4.27
CA LEU A 769 14.35 -4.02 -3.43
C LEU A 769 15.64 -3.60 -4.13
N LYS A 770 15.68 -2.35 -4.60
CA LYS A 770 16.82 -1.78 -5.30
C LYS A 770 17.67 -0.91 -4.39
N THR A 771 18.94 -0.77 -4.74
CA THR A 771 19.85 0.21 -4.12
C THR A 771 19.54 1.62 -4.61
N LEU A 772 19.91 2.63 -3.82
CA LEU A 772 19.79 4.03 -4.22
C LEU A 772 20.62 4.30 -5.50
N PRO A 773 20.20 5.29 -6.32
CA PRO A 773 21.01 5.74 -7.45
C PRO A 773 22.39 6.19 -7.00
N SER A 774 23.43 5.95 -7.81
CA SER A 774 24.80 6.36 -7.49
C SER A 774 24.99 7.87 -7.33
N GLU A 775 24.08 8.67 -7.89
CA GLU A 775 24.05 10.13 -7.79
C GLU A 775 23.36 10.64 -6.51
N ALA A 776 22.65 9.77 -5.78
CA ALA A 776 22.07 10.12 -4.50
C ALA A 776 23.13 9.97 -3.40
N LYS A 777 23.18 10.87 -2.43
CA LYS A 777 24.03 10.79 -1.22
C LYS A 777 23.16 11.12 -0.01
N ILE A 778 23.10 10.25 0.99
CA ILE A 778 22.48 10.59 2.27
C ILE A 778 23.47 11.48 3.04
N ILE A 779 23.06 12.71 3.33
CA ILE A 779 23.85 13.71 4.06
C ILE A 779 23.74 13.45 5.56
N LYS A 780 22.51 13.31 6.04
CA LYS A 780 22.19 13.14 7.46
C LYS A 780 21.01 12.19 7.62
N TRP A 781 21.09 11.30 8.59
CA TRP A 781 20.06 10.33 8.94
C TRP A 781 19.74 10.45 10.43
N SER A 782 18.57 10.98 10.75
CA SER A 782 18.11 11.20 12.13
C SER A 782 17.07 10.18 12.56
N TYR A 783 17.04 9.87 13.84
CA TYR A 783 16.02 9.03 14.48
C TYR A 783 15.89 9.40 15.96
N LEU A 784 14.83 8.93 16.61
CA LEU A 784 14.64 9.22 18.03
C LEU A 784 15.80 8.64 18.86
N GLY A 785 16.56 9.51 19.52
CA GLY A 785 17.73 9.15 20.34
C GLY A 785 19.09 9.25 19.63
N GLY A 786 19.18 9.69 18.37
CA GLY A 786 20.47 9.94 17.72
C GLY A 786 20.42 10.28 16.22
N TYR A 787 21.60 10.42 15.63
CA TYR A 787 21.77 10.63 14.19
C TYR A 787 23.01 9.91 13.65
N SER A 788 23.11 9.81 12.34
CA SER A 788 24.28 9.32 11.62
C SER A 788 24.58 10.27 10.46
N ASP A 789 25.85 10.67 10.36
CA ASP A 789 26.33 11.57 9.31
C ASP A 789 26.77 10.80 8.08
N SER A 790 27.05 11.50 6.99
CA SER A 790 27.39 10.86 5.71
C SER A 790 28.58 9.90 5.78
N ASP A 791 29.49 10.08 6.75
CA ASP A 791 30.66 9.23 6.97
C ASP A 791 30.32 7.90 7.66
N ASP A 792 29.23 7.86 8.44
CA ASP A 792 28.76 6.66 9.15
C ASP A 792 27.86 5.76 8.28
N ILE A 793 27.48 6.24 7.10
CA ILE A 793 26.53 5.56 6.20
C ILE A 793 27.28 4.63 5.26
N GLU A 794 27.25 3.35 5.56
CA GLU A 794 27.84 2.30 4.73
C GLU A 794 27.05 2.12 3.42
N ASN A 795 27.78 2.04 2.29
CA ASN A 795 27.22 1.84 0.94
C ASN A 795 26.07 2.79 0.58
N ASN A 796 26.04 3.99 1.17
CA ASN A 796 25.01 5.01 0.96
C ASN A 796 23.56 4.50 1.14
N SER A 797 23.39 3.47 1.98
CA SER A 797 22.09 2.83 2.16
C SER A 797 21.92 2.13 3.50
N SER A 798 22.95 2.04 4.35
CA SER A 798 22.83 1.35 5.63
C SER A 798 23.58 2.04 6.75
N ILE A 799 23.02 1.98 7.96
CA ILE A 799 23.67 2.40 9.20
C ILE A 799 23.71 1.22 10.18
N LYS A 800 24.77 1.16 11.00
CA LYS A 800 24.83 0.27 12.16
C LYS A 800 24.55 1.10 13.41
N SER A 801 23.51 0.74 14.13
CA SER A 801 23.17 1.43 15.37
C SER A 801 22.62 0.45 16.40
N LYS A 802 22.75 0.81 17.67
CA LYS A 802 22.12 0.09 18.77
C LYS A 802 20.61 0.27 18.68
N LEU A 803 19.87 -0.82 18.88
CA LEU A 803 18.42 -0.76 18.90
C LEU A 803 17.93 -0.24 20.25
N TYR A 804 17.62 1.05 20.30
CA TYR A 804 17.01 1.69 21.47
C TYR A 804 15.50 1.43 21.54
N PRO A 805 14.90 1.35 22.75
CA PRO A 805 13.45 1.24 22.94
C PRO A 805 12.64 2.29 22.17
N GLU A 806 13.15 3.51 22.13
CA GLU A 806 12.57 4.69 21.49
C GLU A 806 12.37 4.48 19.98
N MET A 807 13.32 3.81 19.31
CA MET A 807 13.26 3.47 17.88
C MET A 807 12.19 2.41 17.57
N ILE A 808 11.71 1.69 18.58
CA ILE A 808 10.64 0.69 18.43
C ILE A 808 9.29 1.35 18.68
N THR A 809 9.18 2.18 19.71
CA THR A 809 7.94 2.90 20.05
C THR A 809 7.62 4.00 19.04
N SER A 810 8.66 4.66 18.50
CA SER A 810 8.58 5.62 17.42
C SER A 810 9.58 5.23 16.33
N PRO A 811 9.20 4.39 15.36
CA PRO A 811 10.11 3.87 14.34
C PRO A 811 10.40 4.89 13.23
N LYS A 812 10.32 6.18 13.55
CA LYS A 812 10.47 7.29 12.61
C LYS A 812 11.95 7.60 12.38
N HIS A 813 12.32 7.73 11.12
CA HIS A 813 13.63 8.17 10.69
C HIS A 813 13.49 9.27 9.63
N THR A 814 14.32 10.30 9.73
CA THR A 814 14.35 11.41 8.78
C THR A 814 15.66 11.40 8.02
N LEU A 815 15.58 11.44 6.70
CA LEU A 815 16.70 11.39 5.78
C LEU A 815 16.82 12.70 5.02
N LEU A 816 18.01 13.28 5.00
CA LEU A 816 18.37 14.35 4.07
C LEU A 816 19.23 13.76 2.95
N ILE A 817 18.71 13.80 1.73
CA ILE A 817 19.27 13.11 0.57
C ILE A 817 19.66 14.14 -0.49
N LYS A 818 20.96 14.27 -0.78
CA LYS A 818 21.47 15.05 -1.90
C LYS A 818 21.31 14.27 -3.19
N TYR A 819 20.67 14.84 -4.20
CA TYR A 819 20.55 14.27 -5.53
C TYR A 819 20.58 15.39 -6.57
N LYS A 820 21.48 15.31 -7.56
CA LYS A 820 21.67 16.32 -8.62
C LYS A 820 21.77 17.76 -8.10
N ASN A 821 22.61 17.97 -7.08
CA ASN A 821 22.84 19.26 -6.40
C ASN A 821 21.63 19.87 -5.68
N ARG A 822 20.60 19.07 -5.37
CA ARG A 822 19.50 19.48 -4.49
C ARG A 822 19.39 18.51 -3.32
N VAL A 823 19.02 19.02 -2.15
CA VAL A 823 18.74 18.19 -0.98
C VAL A 823 17.24 17.94 -0.93
N PHE A 824 16.85 16.74 -0.51
CA PHE A 824 15.48 16.32 -0.34
C PHE A 824 15.32 15.68 1.03
N LYS A 825 14.26 16.05 1.75
CA LYS A 825 13.88 15.48 3.03
C LYS A 825 12.91 14.33 2.79
N LYS A 826 13.15 13.21 3.45
CA LYS A 826 12.21 12.09 3.48
C LYS A 826 12.12 11.51 4.88
N VAL A 827 10.92 11.47 5.42
CA VAL A 827 10.59 10.67 6.58
C VAL A 827 10.27 9.26 6.10
N VAL A 828 10.94 8.28 6.69
CA VAL A 828 10.69 6.84 6.50
C VAL A 828 10.50 6.20 7.87
N TYR A 829 9.77 5.09 7.89
CA TYR A 829 9.56 4.35 9.12
C TYR A 829 10.17 2.97 9.01
N CYS A 830 10.84 2.54 10.08
CA CYS A 830 11.61 1.31 10.08
C CYS A 830 10.74 0.07 10.22
N ASN A 831 10.93 -0.88 9.32
CA ASN A 831 10.30 -2.19 9.35
C ASN A 831 11.17 -3.19 10.11
N PHE A 832 10.63 -3.75 11.19
CA PHE A 832 11.34 -4.73 12.00
C PHE A 832 10.94 -6.14 11.60
N PHE A 833 11.90 -6.91 11.11
CA PHE A 833 11.69 -8.31 10.75
C PHE A 833 12.40 -9.24 11.73
N GLU A 834 11.63 -9.97 12.53
CA GLU A 834 12.16 -11.04 13.39
C GLU A 834 11.66 -12.41 12.95
N LYS A 835 12.48 -13.45 13.13
CA LYS A 835 12.13 -14.82 12.76
C LYS A 835 11.12 -15.45 13.72
N GLN A 836 11.13 -15.04 14.99
CA GLN A 836 10.18 -15.47 16.01
C GLN A 836 9.40 -14.25 16.51
N ASN A 837 8.08 -14.25 16.36
CA ASN A 837 7.22 -13.18 16.87
C ASN A 837 7.30 -13.13 18.41
N GLN A 838 7.79 -12.01 18.94
CA GLN A 838 7.91 -11.74 20.36
C GLN A 838 7.31 -10.38 20.71
N TYR A 839 6.27 -10.42 21.53
CA TYR A 839 5.64 -9.23 22.09
C TYR A 839 6.50 -8.60 23.18
N ARG A 840 6.71 -7.28 23.11
CA ARG A 840 7.51 -6.50 24.07
C ARG A 840 6.71 -5.31 24.58
N LEU A 841 6.55 -5.21 25.90
CA LEU A 841 5.85 -4.10 26.55
C LEU A 841 6.87 -3.04 26.98
N PHE A 842 6.67 -1.82 26.54
CA PHE A 842 7.47 -0.66 26.89
C PHE A 842 6.64 0.28 27.76
N GLN A 843 7.23 0.81 28.81
CA GLN A 843 6.69 1.92 29.58
C GLN A 843 7.36 3.21 29.11
N MET A 844 6.57 4.28 28.97
CA MET A 844 6.99 5.58 28.48
C MET A 844 6.70 6.62 29.55
N GLY A 845 7.73 7.35 29.98
CA GLY A 845 7.61 8.52 30.86
C GLY A 845 7.17 9.76 30.11
N SER A 846 6.71 10.76 30.88
CA SER A 846 6.43 12.12 30.39
C SER A 846 7.68 12.89 29.97
N ASP A 847 8.86 12.34 30.23
CA ASP A 847 10.18 12.82 29.78
C ASP A 847 10.63 12.11 28.49
N ALA A 848 9.70 11.48 27.77
CA ALA A 848 9.93 10.64 26.60
C ALA A 848 10.88 9.45 26.82
N THR A 849 11.27 9.13 28.07
CA THR A 849 12.11 7.97 28.34
C THR A 849 11.33 6.68 28.16
N VAL A 850 11.88 5.75 27.37
CA VAL A 850 11.22 4.48 27.08
C VAL A 850 12.01 3.35 27.72
N LYS A 851 11.33 2.58 28.57
CA LYS A 851 11.92 1.42 29.25
C LYS A 851 11.16 0.16 28.92
N LEU A 852 11.88 -0.92 28.62
CA LEU A 852 11.28 -2.25 28.54
C LEU A 852 10.78 -2.67 29.93
N VAL A 853 9.51 -3.05 30.02
CA VAL A 853 8.93 -3.61 31.24
C VAL A 853 9.49 -5.03 31.41
N ASP A 854 10.22 -5.25 32.50
CA ASP A 854 10.84 -6.55 32.80
C ASP A 854 9.77 -7.63 33.02
N ARG A 855 10.06 -8.86 32.57
CA ARG A 855 9.14 -10.02 32.61
C ARG A 855 8.74 -10.44 34.03
N THR A 856 9.41 -9.91 35.05
CA THR A 856 9.26 -10.31 36.45
C THR A 856 8.61 -9.27 37.37
N GLY A 857 8.41 -8.03 36.92
CA GLY A 857 7.88 -6.95 37.76
C GLY A 857 6.35 -6.79 37.64
N TYR A 858 5.66 -6.65 38.77
CA TYR A 858 4.25 -6.23 38.78
C TYR A 858 4.15 -4.71 38.59
N LEU A 859 3.26 -4.24 37.71
CA LEU A 859 2.97 -2.81 37.53
C LEU A 859 2.08 -2.31 38.69
N THR A 860 2.46 -1.20 39.33
CA THR A 860 1.67 -0.59 40.41
C THR A 860 0.64 0.40 39.86
N LYS A 861 -0.37 0.76 40.69
CA LYS A 861 -1.33 1.85 40.38
C LYS A 861 -0.61 3.19 40.12
N SER A 862 0.50 3.43 40.82
CA SER A 862 1.35 4.60 40.60
C SER A 862 1.98 4.56 39.21
N ASP A 863 2.54 3.40 38.82
CA ASP A 863 3.18 3.24 37.50
C ASP A 863 2.18 3.36 36.35
N LEU A 864 0.94 2.88 36.53
CA LEU A 864 -0.11 2.97 35.50
C LEU A 864 -0.67 4.39 35.36
N LYS A 865 -0.69 5.17 36.45
CA LYS A 865 -1.05 6.58 36.39
C LYS A 865 0.06 7.39 35.73
N ARG A 866 1.31 7.15 36.15
CA ARG A 866 2.49 7.94 35.77
C ARG A 866 3.04 7.65 34.38
N TYR A 867 2.93 6.41 33.89
CA TYR A 867 3.55 5.98 32.64
C TYR A 867 2.51 5.56 31.61
N ARG A 868 2.81 5.82 30.33
CA ARG A 868 2.08 5.23 29.19
C ARG A 868 2.72 3.90 28.84
N TYR A 869 1.95 2.96 28.28
CA TYR A 869 2.46 1.66 27.91
C TYR A 869 2.23 1.39 26.43
N TYR A 870 3.32 1.07 25.74
CA TYR A 870 3.37 0.74 24.34
C TYR A 870 3.69 -0.75 24.18
N LEU A 871 2.89 -1.45 23.40
CA LEU A 871 3.24 -2.78 22.95
C LEU A 871 3.83 -2.75 21.54
N SER A 872 5.02 -3.34 21.43
CA SER A 872 5.55 -3.76 20.14
C SER A 872 4.99 -5.12 19.70
N ASP A 873 4.38 -5.14 18.51
CA ASP A 873 4.11 -6.35 17.71
C ASP A 873 4.78 -6.19 16.34
N PHE A 874 5.97 -6.75 16.16
CA PHE A 874 6.66 -6.73 14.86
C PHE A 874 5.96 -7.56 13.77
N SER A 875 4.86 -8.24 14.08
CA SER A 875 4.01 -8.97 13.13
C SER A 875 2.74 -8.23 12.72
N ARG A 876 2.41 -7.11 13.38
CA ARG A 876 1.24 -6.27 13.06
C ARG A 876 1.66 -4.82 12.76
N THR A 877 0.82 -4.15 11.97
CA THR A 877 1.04 -2.76 11.51
C THR A 877 0.50 -1.71 12.49
N GLU A 878 -0.19 -2.12 13.55
CA GLU A 878 -0.92 -1.22 14.47
C GLU A 878 -0.10 -0.94 15.73
N GLN A 879 -0.02 0.32 16.13
CA GLN A 879 0.49 0.72 17.44
C GLN A 879 -0.57 0.46 18.51
N PHE A 880 -0.30 -0.43 19.46
CA PHE A 880 -1.22 -0.72 20.55
C PHE A 880 -0.86 0.11 21.78
N TYR A 881 -1.44 1.31 21.86
CA TYR A 881 -1.49 2.04 23.13
C TYR A 881 -2.53 1.40 24.04
N ILE A 882 -2.14 1.15 25.29
CA ILE A 882 -3.07 0.65 26.29
C ILE A 882 -4.01 1.79 26.70
N LYS A 883 -5.19 1.84 26.07
CA LYS A 883 -6.18 2.91 26.25
C LYS A 883 -6.92 2.85 27.59
N ASN A 884 -7.10 1.67 28.17
CA ASN A 884 -7.84 1.50 29.43
C ASN A 884 -6.92 1.07 30.58
N LYS A 885 -6.42 2.05 31.35
CA LYS A 885 -5.54 1.86 32.52
C LYS A 885 -6.24 1.16 33.71
N SER A 886 -7.58 1.15 33.75
CA SER A 886 -8.36 0.56 34.87
C SER A 886 -8.33 -0.98 34.89
N SER A 887 -7.85 -1.61 33.82
CA SER A 887 -7.77 -3.06 33.64
C SER A 887 -6.41 -3.68 34.01
N PHE A 888 -5.42 -2.86 34.40
CA PHE A 888 -4.02 -3.28 34.58
C PHE A 888 -3.59 -3.49 36.05
N TYR A 889 -4.52 -3.48 37.00
CA TYR A 889 -4.18 -3.65 38.41
C TYR A 889 -3.51 -5.01 38.69
N GLN A 890 -2.21 -4.98 38.98
CA GLN A 890 -1.42 -6.01 39.67
C GLN A 890 -1.63 -7.47 39.21
N THR A 891 -1.63 -7.76 37.90
CA THR A 891 -1.87 -9.15 37.40
C THR A 891 -1.01 -9.63 36.23
N ILE A 892 0.02 -8.91 35.77
CA ILE A 892 0.77 -9.32 34.57
C ILE A 892 2.27 -9.48 34.84
N ARG A 893 2.77 -10.72 34.80
CA ARG A 893 4.13 -11.02 34.31
C ARG A 893 4.04 -11.13 32.79
N PRO A 894 4.57 -10.23 31.96
CA PRO A 894 4.29 -10.27 30.52
C PRO A 894 4.93 -11.49 29.84
N ASN A 895 4.13 -12.32 29.15
CA ASN A 895 4.60 -13.33 28.19
C ASN A 895 3.44 -13.77 27.24
N LYS A 896 3.38 -13.37 25.96
CA LYS A 896 2.27 -13.61 24.99
C LYS A 896 1.03 -12.70 25.10
N ILE A 897 0.39 -12.54 23.94
CA ILE A 897 -0.86 -11.80 23.73
C ILE A 897 -1.91 -12.77 23.25
N ILE A 898 -3.12 -12.67 23.81
CA ILE A 898 -4.28 -13.39 23.33
C ILE A 898 -5.23 -12.37 22.70
N ASN A 899 -5.51 -12.55 21.41
CA ASN A 899 -6.51 -11.75 20.70
C ASN A 899 -7.90 -12.35 20.96
N PHE A 900 -8.71 -11.68 21.78
CA PHE A 900 -10.04 -12.13 22.14
C PHE A 900 -11.11 -11.79 21.08
N ALA A 901 -10.78 -11.05 20.02
CA ALA A 901 -11.71 -10.69 18.95
C ALA A 901 -12.28 -11.90 18.17
N LYS A 902 -11.70 -13.09 18.33
CA LYS A 902 -12.23 -14.35 17.76
C LYS A 902 -13.29 -15.04 18.63
N PHE A 903 -13.55 -14.51 19.83
CA PHE A 903 -14.60 -15.01 20.72
C PHE A 903 -15.76 -14.00 20.70
N ASP A 904 -16.92 -14.43 20.21
CA ASP A 904 -18.14 -13.61 20.22
C ASP A 904 -18.41 -13.06 21.63
N GLY A 905 -18.41 -11.73 21.76
CA GLY A 905 -18.74 -11.00 23.00
C GLY A 905 -17.58 -10.40 23.80
N PHE A 906 -16.32 -10.47 23.34
CA PHE A 906 -15.18 -9.83 24.02
C PHE A 906 -14.44 -8.86 23.08
N GLY A 907 -14.81 -7.58 23.17
CA GLY A 907 -14.41 -6.53 22.23
C GLY A 907 -13.00 -5.94 22.36
N GLU A 908 -12.04 -6.56 23.07
CA GLU A 908 -10.67 -6.00 23.20
C GLU A 908 -9.58 -7.08 23.27
N THR A 909 -8.38 -6.77 22.75
CA THR A 909 -7.16 -7.60 22.88
C THR A 909 -6.52 -7.36 24.25
N ILE A 910 -6.26 -8.40 25.04
CA ILE A 910 -5.67 -8.29 26.39
C ILE A 910 -4.34 -9.07 26.47
N PHE A 911 -3.38 -8.50 27.21
CA PHE A 911 -2.06 -9.08 27.50
C PHE A 911 -2.11 -10.07 28.65
N ILE A 912 -1.63 -11.32 28.45
CA ILE A 912 -1.59 -12.32 29.53
C ILE A 912 -0.35 -13.21 29.37
N ALA A 913 0.37 -13.50 30.46
CA ALA A 913 1.45 -14.48 30.43
C ALA A 913 0.97 -15.87 29.99
N GLU A 914 1.71 -16.52 29.09
CA GLU A 914 1.44 -17.82 28.53
C GLU A 914 1.30 -18.83 29.65
N HIS A 915 2.20 -18.85 30.62
CA HIS A 915 2.10 -19.75 31.77
C HIS A 915 0.87 -19.49 32.67
N LEU A 916 0.21 -18.34 32.61
CA LEU A 916 -0.91 -18.00 33.52
C LEU A 916 -2.27 -18.48 33.00
N PHE A 917 -2.42 -18.68 31.70
CA PHE A 917 -3.57 -19.36 31.12
C PHE A 917 -3.19 -20.73 30.53
N ASN A 918 -2.01 -20.83 29.94
CA ASN A 918 -1.51 -22.01 29.27
C ASN A 918 -0.66 -22.95 30.14
N SER A 919 -0.23 -22.62 31.36
CA SER A 919 0.46 -23.65 32.15
C SER A 919 -0.47 -24.81 32.52
N PRO A 920 -1.80 -24.66 32.68
CA PRO A 920 -2.72 -25.80 32.72
C PRO A 920 -3.40 -26.11 31.38
N LEU A 921 -3.38 -25.22 30.37
CA LEU A 921 -4.01 -25.51 29.06
C LEU A 921 -3.04 -26.08 28.01
N ILE A 922 -1.73 -25.87 28.13
CA ILE A 922 -0.67 -26.36 27.21
C ILE A 922 0.19 -27.46 27.85
N SER A 923 0.40 -27.51 29.17
CA SER A 923 1.20 -28.59 29.79
C SER A 923 0.44 -29.90 30.01
N VAL A 924 -0.78 -29.96 29.51
CA VAL A 924 -1.82 -30.83 30.06
C VAL A 924 -2.17 -32.00 29.13
N PHE A 925 -1.85 -31.92 27.83
CA PHE A 925 -1.84 -33.09 26.94
C PHE A 925 -0.75 -32.94 25.88
N ASP A 926 0.00 -34.00 25.65
CA ASP A 926 0.92 -34.17 24.50
C ASP A 926 0.08 -34.39 23.23
N TYR A 927 -0.84 -33.46 22.94
CA TYR A 927 -1.82 -33.59 21.85
C TYR A 927 -1.44 -32.65 20.71
N ARG A 928 -1.15 -33.22 19.55
CA ARG A 928 -0.90 -32.47 18.33
C ARG A 928 -2.22 -32.36 17.57
N ASN A 929 -2.52 -31.15 17.11
CA ASN A 929 -3.58 -30.75 16.16
C ASN A 929 -4.58 -31.86 15.72
N SER A 930 -5.88 -31.66 15.97
CA SER A 930 -6.90 -32.46 15.27
C SER A 930 -6.75 -32.31 13.77
N ASP A 931 -6.93 -33.41 13.04
CA ASP A 931 -6.74 -33.51 11.59
C ASP A 931 -5.28 -33.54 11.12
N GLU A 932 -4.31 -33.79 12.02
CA GLU A 932 -2.92 -34.01 11.60
C GLU A 932 -2.73 -35.37 10.90
N TYR A 933 -3.38 -36.41 11.42
CA TYR A 933 -3.30 -37.77 10.89
C TYR A 933 -4.59 -38.18 10.19
N ILE A 934 -5.77 -37.83 10.73
CA ILE A 934 -7.06 -38.27 10.16
C ILE A 934 -8.15 -37.19 10.15
N SER A 935 -9.09 -37.23 9.20
CA SER A 935 -10.31 -36.41 9.28
C SER A 935 -11.55 -37.12 8.74
N ILE A 936 -12.71 -36.99 9.39
CA ILE A 936 -14.00 -37.45 8.83
C ILE A 936 -14.39 -36.59 7.62
N ASN A 937 -14.73 -37.23 6.51
CA ASN A 937 -15.28 -36.55 5.33
C ASN A 937 -16.65 -35.93 5.67
N GLN A 938 -16.70 -34.59 5.67
CA GLN A 938 -17.91 -33.87 6.06
C GLN A 938 -19.04 -33.98 5.01
N GLU A 939 -18.73 -34.32 3.75
CA GLU A 939 -19.74 -34.56 2.69
C GLU A 939 -20.26 -36.00 2.71
N LYS A 940 -19.40 -36.97 3.02
CA LYS A 940 -19.73 -38.39 3.14
C LYS A 940 -19.26 -38.92 4.50
N LYS A 941 -20.14 -38.82 5.50
CA LYS A 941 -19.80 -39.06 6.91
C LYS A 941 -19.39 -40.49 7.24
N ASN A 942 -19.48 -41.42 6.31
CA ASN A 942 -19.00 -42.79 6.46
C ASN A 942 -17.54 -42.98 5.95
N GLU A 943 -16.84 -41.92 5.56
CA GLU A 943 -15.45 -41.97 5.09
C GLU A 943 -14.48 -41.18 6.01
N ILE A 944 -13.26 -41.69 6.21
CA ILE A 944 -12.16 -41.02 6.93
C ILE A 944 -10.98 -40.85 5.98
N PHE A 945 -10.43 -39.65 5.88
CA PHE A 945 -9.17 -39.34 5.19
C PHE A 945 -7.97 -39.54 6.11
N ILE A 946 -6.87 -40.08 5.58
CA ILE A 946 -5.58 -40.21 6.27
C ILE A 946 -4.59 -39.21 5.64
N HIS A 947 -4.19 -38.21 6.42
CA HIS A 947 -3.34 -37.10 5.98
C HIS A 947 -1.83 -37.38 6.12
N ARG A 948 -1.46 -38.25 7.07
CA ARG A 948 -0.07 -38.60 7.40
C ARG A 948 0.04 -40.06 7.83
N GLU A 949 1.27 -40.57 7.79
CA GLU A 949 1.55 -41.92 8.29
C GLU A 949 1.15 -42.03 9.77
N LEU A 950 0.24 -42.97 10.05
CA LEU A 950 -0.29 -43.17 11.39
C LEU A 950 0.79 -43.69 12.36
N PRO A 951 0.73 -43.34 13.66
CA PRO A 951 1.71 -43.81 14.64
C PRO A 951 1.76 -45.35 14.71
N GLN A 952 2.96 -45.92 14.89
CA GLN A 952 3.10 -47.37 15.04
C GLN A 952 2.29 -47.89 16.25
N GLN A 953 1.59 -49.02 16.06
CA GLN A 953 0.73 -49.66 17.08
C GLN A 953 -0.49 -48.82 17.51
N CYS A 954 -0.91 -47.85 16.69
CA CYS A 954 -2.16 -47.11 16.95
C CYS A 954 -3.41 -47.91 16.58
N LYS A 955 -4.54 -47.59 17.20
CA LYS A 955 -5.87 -48.12 16.82
C LYS A 955 -6.89 -47.00 16.71
N LEU A 956 -7.97 -47.24 15.96
CA LEU A 956 -9.10 -46.32 15.88
C LEU A 956 -10.24 -46.77 16.80
N ILE A 957 -10.90 -45.82 17.46
CA ILE A 957 -12.23 -46.02 18.02
C ILE A 957 -13.22 -45.12 17.29
N LEU A 958 -14.30 -45.71 16.81
CA LEU A 958 -15.33 -45.08 15.99
C LEU A 958 -16.64 -45.03 16.77
N LEU A 959 -17.37 -43.92 16.69
CA LEU A 959 -18.76 -43.83 17.11
C LEU A 959 -19.62 -43.66 15.86
N ASP A 960 -20.61 -44.52 15.66
CA ASP A 960 -21.53 -44.43 14.52
C ASP A 960 -22.80 -43.61 14.85
N GLN A 961 -23.56 -43.27 13.80
CA GLN A 961 -24.83 -42.53 13.92
C GLN A 961 -25.91 -43.25 14.75
N ASN A 962 -25.78 -44.57 14.98
CA ASN A 962 -26.65 -45.34 15.85
C ASN A 962 -26.17 -45.35 17.31
N LEU A 963 -25.17 -44.51 17.64
CA LEU A 963 -24.55 -44.39 18.95
C LEU A 963 -23.84 -45.68 19.40
N LYS A 964 -23.35 -46.49 18.46
CA LYS A 964 -22.55 -47.69 18.76
C LYS A 964 -21.08 -47.42 18.52
N GLU A 965 -20.25 -47.90 19.45
CA GLU A 965 -18.81 -47.78 19.38
C GLU A 965 -18.17 -49.02 18.74
N HIS A 966 -17.20 -48.82 17.85
CA HIS A 966 -16.46 -49.88 17.16
C HIS A 966 -14.95 -49.65 17.30
N GLU A 967 -14.18 -50.71 17.51
CA GLU A 967 -12.71 -50.66 17.56
C GLU A 967 -12.10 -51.20 16.25
N PHE A 968 -11.14 -50.46 15.71
CA PHE A 968 -10.39 -50.80 14.49
C PHE A 968 -8.89 -50.94 14.80
N PRO A 969 -8.35 -52.18 14.84
CA PRO A 969 -6.96 -52.45 15.20
C PRO A 969 -5.94 -51.97 14.14
N HIS A 970 -4.70 -51.71 14.58
CA HIS A 970 -3.58 -51.28 13.73
C HIS A 970 -3.37 -52.13 12.47
N GLN A 971 -3.48 -53.46 12.59
CA GLN A 971 -3.24 -54.37 11.48
C GLN A 971 -4.27 -54.21 10.36
N GLN A 972 -5.54 -53.95 10.71
CA GLN A 972 -6.60 -53.70 9.73
C GLN A 972 -6.45 -52.32 9.08
N LEU A 973 -5.92 -51.34 9.82
CA LEU A 973 -5.58 -50.02 9.26
C LEU A 973 -4.51 -50.12 8.19
N LEU A 974 -3.46 -50.93 8.39
CA LEU A 974 -2.38 -51.13 7.42
C LEU A 974 -2.87 -51.79 6.12
N GLU A 975 -3.83 -52.72 6.21
CA GLU A 975 -4.44 -53.36 5.04
C GLU A 975 -5.34 -52.39 4.25
N SER A 976 -5.95 -51.43 4.95
CA SER A 976 -6.91 -50.46 4.39
C SER A 976 -6.27 -49.13 3.94
N ALA A 977 -5.06 -48.80 4.42
CA ALA A 977 -4.39 -47.51 4.21
C ALA A 977 -3.84 -47.27 2.79
N ASN A 978 -3.89 -48.25 1.89
CA ASN A 978 -3.34 -48.13 0.53
C ASN A 978 -4.03 -47.05 -0.35
N ASN A 979 -5.22 -46.56 0.05
CA ASN A 979 -5.99 -45.58 -0.72
C ASN A 979 -6.11 -44.19 -0.06
N HIS A 980 -5.43 -43.93 1.08
CA HIS A 980 -5.57 -42.67 1.86
C HIS A 980 -7.00 -42.35 2.36
N GLU A 981 -7.96 -43.26 2.16
CA GLU A 981 -9.37 -43.16 2.53
C GLU A 981 -9.85 -44.50 3.10
N ILE A 982 -10.59 -44.48 4.21
CA ILE A 982 -11.26 -45.66 4.79
C ILE A 982 -12.76 -45.42 4.82
N CYS A 983 -13.54 -46.36 4.28
CA CYS A 983 -14.99 -46.29 4.22
C CYS A 983 -15.62 -47.29 5.21
N PHE A 984 -16.70 -46.88 5.88
CA PHE A 984 -17.44 -47.66 6.86
C PHE A 984 -18.90 -47.86 6.44
N ASP A 985 -19.54 -48.90 6.98
CA ASP A 985 -20.92 -49.25 6.64
C ASP A 985 -21.94 -48.22 7.15
N ASN A 986 -21.65 -47.60 8.30
CA ASN A 986 -22.49 -46.58 8.93
C ASN A 986 -21.81 -45.21 8.85
N GLU A 987 -22.63 -44.14 8.83
CA GLU A 987 -22.11 -42.79 9.06
C GLU A 987 -21.48 -42.69 10.45
N LEU A 988 -20.36 -41.99 10.49
CA LEU A 988 -19.57 -41.78 11.69
C LEU A 988 -19.91 -40.44 12.33
N VAL A 989 -20.01 -40.47 13.65
CA VAL A 989 -20.17 -39.31 14.51
C VAL A 989 -18.81 -38.82 14.98
N SER A 990 -17.93 -39.73 15.39
CA SER A 990 -16.59 -39.41 15.86
C SER A 990 -15.59 -40.54 15.62
N VAL A 991 -14.31 -40.17 15.58
CA VAL A 991 -13.17 -41.06 15.43
C VAL A 991 -12.06 -40.61 16.36
N LEU A 992 -11.45 -41.57 17.07
CA LEU A 992 -10.31 -41.38 17.95
C LEU A 992 -9.13 -42.23 17.50
N VAL A 993 -7.95 -41.64 17.33
CA VAL A 993 -6.67 -42.35 17.16
C VAL A 993 -6.03 -42.55 18.52
N ILE A 994 -5.82 -43.80 18.91
CA ILE A 994 -5.29 -44.15 20.24
C ILE A 994 -3.96 -44.87 20.08
N GLN A 995 -2.96 -44.46 20.86
CA GLN A 995 -1.67 -45.15 21.00
C GLN A 995 -1.41 -45.40 22.49
N GLY A 996 -1.34 -46.67 22.89
CA GLY A 996 -1.30 -47.05 24.30
C GLY A 996 -2.56 -46.58 25.05
N ASN A 997 -2.39 -45.73 26.07
CA ASN A 997 -3.50 -45.16 26.86
C ASN A 997 -3.76 -43.68 26.53
N SER A 998 -3.23 -43.19 25.41
CA SER A 998 -3.31 -41.79 25.01
C SER A 998 -4.05 -41.65 23.68
N VAL A 999 -4.90 -40.63 23.58
CA VAL A 999 -5.45 -40.18 22.30
C VAL A 999 -4.38 -39.34 21.63
N VAL A 1000 -4.06 -39.65 20.36
CA VAL A 1000 -3.01 -38.98 19.58
C VAL A 1000 -3.59 -38.05 18.54
N ASP A 1001 -4.80 -38.35 18.03
CA ASP A 1001 -5.55 -37.52 17.10
C ASP A 1001 -7.06 -37.88 17.16
N SER A 1002 -7.93 -37.01 16.66
CA SER A 1002 -9.39 -37.21 16.67
C SER A 1002 -10.09 -36.38 15.60
N SER A 1003 -11.24 -36.84 15.13
CA SER A 1003 -12.10 -36.13 14.19
C SER A 1003 -13.59 -36.46 14.40
N TYR A 1004 -14.51 -35.61 13.93
CA TYR A 1004 -15.95 -35.72 14.23
C TYR A 1004 -16.86 -35.03 13.20
N ASP A 1005 -18.16 -35.38 13.23
CA ASP A 1005 -19.21 -34.71 12.46
C ASP A 1005 -19.70 -33.43 13.17
N ASN A 1006 -19.41 -32.28 12.56
CA ASN A 1006 -19.77 -30.96 13.12
C ASN A 1006 -21.28 -30.74 13.26
N SER A 1007 -22.10 -31.41 12.47
CA SER A 1007 -23.57 -31.22 12.46
C SER A 1007 -24.31 -32.08 13.49
N PHE A 1008 -23.66 -33.10 14.04
CA PHE A 1008 -24.29 -34.06 14.96
C PHE A 1008 -24.55 -33.47 16.36
N LEU A 1009 -23.66 -32.60 16.86
CA LEU A 1009 -23.79 -32.03 18.21
C LEU A 1009 -25.05 -31.18 18.38
N ASP A 1010 -25.51 -30.54 17.32
CA ASP A 1010 -26.72 -29.70 17.36
C ASP A 1010 -28.01 -30.56 17.37
N SER A 1011 -27.96 -31.79 16.85
CA SER A 1011 -29.09 -32.72 16.78
C SER A 1011 -29.15 -33.74 17.92
N PHE A 1012 -28.07 -33.91 18.69
CA PHE A 1012 -28.02 -34.82 19.84
C PHE A 1012 -28.90 -34.35 21.01
N ASN A 1013 -29.78 -35.24 21.47
CA ASN A 1013 -30.73 -34.97 22.57
C ASN A 1013 -30.75 -36.04 23.67
N ASP A 1014 -30.00 -37.13 23.55
CA ASP A 1014 -29.96 -38.20 24.57
C ASP A 1014 -28.85 -37.96 25.62
N TYR A 1015 -29.08 -36.98 26.49
CA TYR A 1015 -28.12 -36.60 27.53
C TYR A 1015 -27.97 -37.63 28.66
N THR A 1016 -28.64 -38.79 28.57
CA THR A 1016 -28.54 -39.88 29.56
C THR A 1016 -27.47 -40.92 29.21
N ASN A 1017 -27.06 -40.99 27.94
CA ASN A 1017 -26.04 -41.93 27.48
C ASN A 1017 -24.62 -41.44 27.80
N THR A 1018 -24.15 -41.80 28.99
CA THR A 1018 -22.88 -41.32 29.56
C THR A 1018 -21.66 -41.75 28.73
N GLU A 1019 -21.68 -42.93 28.11
CA GLU A 1019 -20.55 -43.45 27.31
C GLU A 1019 -20.38 -42.65 26.01
N VAL A 1020 -21.49 -42.38 25.30
CA VAL A 1020 -21.50 -41.54 24.10
C VAL A 1020 -21.04 -40.11 24.42
N ILE A 1021 -21.51 -39.54 25.53
CA ILE A 1021 -21.10 -38.19 25.95
C ILE A 1021 -19.60 -38.16 26.25
N LYS A 1022 -19.08 -39.18 26.94
CA LYS A 1022 -17.65 -39.34 27.21
C LYS A 1022 -16.84 -39.43 25.90
N ASN A 1023 -17.31 -40.21 24.92
CA ASN A 1023 -16.69 -40.31 23.60
C ASN A 1023 -16.67 -38.96 22.87
N LEU A 1024 -17.82 -38.28 22.78
CA LEU A 1024 -17.95 -36.96 22.15
C LEU A 1024 -17.07 -35.90 22.82
N LEU A 1025 -16.92 -35.93 24.14
CA LEU A 1025 -16.03 -35.02 24.86
C LEU A 1025 -14.55 -35.29 24.55
N VAL A 1026 -14.17 -36.55 24.36
CA VAL A 1026 -12.81 -36.96 24.00
C VAL A 1026 -12.50 -36.68 22.53
N SER A 1027 -13.46 -36.88 21.61
CA SER A 1027 -13.27 -36.68 20.17
C SER A 1027 -13.23 -35.22 19.76
N ASN A 1028 -13.86 -34.36 20.56
CA ASN A 1028 -14.04 -32.94 20.26
C ASN A 1028 -13.09 -32.06 21.09
N TYR A 1029 -11.93 -32.63 21.44
CA TYR A 1029 -10.94 -32.01 22.33
C TYR A 1029 -10.21 -30.74 21.80
N PRO A 1030 -10.20 -30.38 20.48
CA PRO A 1030 -9.68 -29.07 20.07
C PRO A 1030 -10.65 -27.97 20.50
N PHE A 1031 -10.21 -27.12 21.43
CA PHE A 1031 -11.03 -26.12 22.12
C PHE A 1031 -11.94 -25.25 21.21
N LEU A 1032 -13.26 -25.37 21.47
CA LEU A 1032 -14.29 -24.33 21.67
C LEU A 1032 -14.16 -22.95 20.98
N SER A 1033 -13.83 -22.93 19.70
CA SER A 1033 -14.12 -21.79 18.82
C SER A 1033 -15.54 -21.82 18.25
N LYS A 1034 -16.27 -22.94 18.41
CA LYS A 1034 -17.59 -23.15 17.79
C LYS A 1034 -18.72 -23.11 18.81
N GLN A 1035 -19.69 -22.23 18.57
CA GLN A 1035 -20.90 -22.00 19.38
C GLN A 1035 -21.71 -23.28 19.66
N SER A 1036 -21.74 -24.23 18.73
CA SER A 1036 -22.47 -25.51 18.84
C SER A 1036 -21.99 -26.37 20.03
N HIS A 1037 -20.69 -26.34 20.36
CA HIS A 1037 -20.11 -27.16 21.42
C HIS A 1037 -20.39 -26.58 22.81
N THR A 1038 -20.24 -25.26 22.96
CA THR A 1038 -20.65 -24.54 24.17
C THR A 1038 -22.13 -24.77 24.46
N ASN A 1039 -22.96 -24.80 23.40
CA ASN A 1039 -24.38 -25.11 23.52
C ASN A 1039 -24.63 -26.57 23.93
N PHE A 1040 -23.97 -27.54 23.31
CA PHE A 1040 -24.07 -28.96 23.68
C PHE A 1040 -23.70 -29.20 25.15
N LEU A 1041 -22.53 -28.71 25.58
CA LEU A 1041 -22.05 -28.87 26.95
C LEU A 1041 -22.99 -28.18 27.95
N ARG A 1042 -23.49 -26.98 27.62
CA ARG A 1042 -24.50 -26.30 28.43
C ARG A 1042 -25.80 -27.09 28.51
N LYS A 1043 -26.31 -27.64 27.39
CA LYS A 1043 -27.52 -28.48 27.38
C LYS A 1043 -27.34 -29.74 28.22
N PHE A 1044 -26.21 -30.43 28.09
CA PHE A 1044 -25.87 -31.60 28.90
C PHE A 1044 -25.87 -31.28 30.39
N ILE A 1045 -25.12 -30.24 30.79
CA ILE A 1045 -25.05 -29.84 32.20
C ILE A 1045 -26.43 -29.44 32.71
N MET A 1046 -27.23 -28.72 31.91
CA MET A 1046 -28.59 -28.34 32.31
C MET A 1046 -29.54 -29.54 32.49
N HIS A 1047 -29.34 -30.63 31.75
CA HIS A 1047 -30.17 -31.83 31.89
C HIS A 1047 -29.75 -32.72 33.06
N ASN A 1048 -28.44 -32.82 33.34
CA ASN A 1048 -27.90 -33.75 34.34
C ASN A 1048 -26.85 -33.10 35.26
N ILE A 1049 -27.15 -31.92 35.82
CA ILE A 1049 -26.18 -31.14 36.61
C ILE A 1049 -25.63 -31.89 37.83
N GLU A 1050 -26.47 -32.65 38.54
CA GLU A 1050 -26.05 -33.44 39.71
C GLU A 1050 -25.17 -34.63 39.32
N GLU A 1051 -25.48 -35.25 38.19
CA GLU A 1051 -24.75 -36.40 37.68
C GLU A 1051 -23.41 -35.97 37.06
N PHE A 1052 -23.39 -34.82 36.39
CA PHE A 1052 -22.21 -34.18 35.81
C PHE A 1052 -21.08 -34.04 36.83
N PHE A 1053 -21.36 -33.50 38.02
CA PHE A 1053 -20.33 -33.37 39.08
C PHE A 1053 -19.86 -34.73 39.64
N SER A 1054 -20.70 -35.77 39.57
CA SER A 1054 -20.38 -37.10 40.10
C SER A 1054 -19.64 -38.02 39.13
N ILE A 1055 -19.92 -37.93 37.83
CA ILE A 1055 -19.46 -38.86 36.79
C ILE A 1055 -18.02 -38.60 36.36
N PHE A 1056 -17.43 -37.48 36.71
CA PHE A 1056 -16.37 -36.95 35.87
C PHE A 1056 -15.10 -36.53 36.61
N TYR A 1057 -15.18 -36.13 37.88
CA TYR A 1057 -14.03 -35.56 38.61
C TYR A 1057 -12.80 -36.48 38.77
N ASN A 1058 -12.91 -37.80 38.62
CA ASN A 1058 -11.77 -38.73 38.61
C ASN A 1058 -12.00 -39.97 37.73
N ASP A 1059 -12.96 -39.90 36.82
CA ASP A 1059 -13.38 -41.06 36.05
C ASP A 1059 -12.41 -41.36 34.91
N ARG A 1060 -11.89 -42.58 34.93
CA ARG A 1060 -11.25 -43.19 33.77
C ARG A 1060 -12.36 -43.48 32.77
N ILE A 1061 -12.26 -42.92 31.58
CA ILE A 1061 -13.21 -43.24 30.52
C ILE A 1061 -12.78 -44.59 29.97
N ILE A 1062 -13.65 -45.59 30.10
CA ILE A 1062 -13.46 -46.86 29.41
C ILE A 1062 -14.20 -46.72 28.09
N ILE A 1063 -13.47 -46.70 26.98
CA ILE A 1063 -14.04 -46.76 25.64
C ILE A 1063 -13.67 -48.13 25.06
N ASN A 1064 -14.65 -49.01 24.85
CA ASN A 1064 -14.45 -50.39 24.39
C ASN A 1064 -13.31 -51.12 25.13
N GLU A 1065 -13.43 -51.26 26.45
CA GLU A 1065 -12.43 -51.91 27.34
C GLU A 1065 -11.06 -51.20 27.47
N ASN A 1066 -10.85 -50.08 26.77
CA ASN A 1066 -9.62 -49.31 26.87
C ASN A 1066 -9.71 -48.22 27.93
N LEU A 1067 -8.76 -48.25 28.85
CA LEU A 1067 -8.68 -47.29 29.95
C LEU A 1067 -8.06 -45.97 29.47
N LEU A 1068 -8.89 -45.05 28.97
CA LEU A 1068 -8.49 -43.68 28.68
C LEU A 1068 -8.57 -42.82 29.93
N ARG A 1069 -7.48 -42.11 30.24
CA ARG A 1069 -7.43 -41.26 31.43
C ARG A 1069 -7.84 -39.83 31.06
N LEU A 1070 -9.10 -39.47 31.34
CA LEU A 1070 -9.54 -38.07 31.32
C LEU A 1070 -9.38 -37.51 32.73
N ASP A 1071 -8.46 -36.56 32.90
CA ASP A 1071 -8.16 -35.97 34.20
C ASP A 1071 -8.89 -34.63 34.30
N PHE A 1072 -9.94 -34.59 35.14
CA PHE A 1072 -10.85 -33.45 35.24
C PHE A 1072 -10.20 -32.18 35.80
N SER A 1073 -9.10 -32.32 36.54
CA SER A 1073 -8.31 -31.17 36.99
C SER A 1073 -7.78 -30.33 35.83
N LYS A 1074 -7.70 -30.92 34.63
CA LYS A 1074 -7.19 -30.31 33.40
C LYS A 1074 -8.23 -29.46 32.65
N ILE A 1075 -9.52 -29.55 32.99
CA ILE A 1075 -10.62 -28.84 32.31
C ILE A 1075 -11.51 -28.01 33.26
N ASN A 1076 -11.11 -27.88 34.53
CA ASN A 1076 -11.81 -27.14 35.58
C ASN A 1076 -12.12 -25.68 35.19
N LEU A 1077 -11.16 -24.96 34.59
CA LEU A 1077 -11.31 -23.58 34.10
C LEU A 1077 -12.40 -23.43 33.04
N LEU A 1078 -12.53 -24.43 32.17
CA LEU A 1078 -13.53 -24.43 31.13
C LEU A 1078 -14.94 -24.66 31.70
N ILE A 1079 -15.05 -25.59 32.65
CA ILE A 1079 -16.30 -25.88 33.34
C ILE A 1079 -16.77 -24.66 34.12
N GLU A 1080 -15.85 -23.98 34.82
CA GLU A 1080 -16.11 -22.68 35.43
C GLU A 1080 -16.66 -21.68 34.42
N HIS A 1081 -16.11 -21.61 33.20
CA HIS A 1081 -16.60 -20.73 32.15
C HIS A 1081 -18.04 -21.04 31.71
N VAL A 1082 -18.37 -22.32 31.51
CA VAL A 1082 -19.69 -22.77 31.05
C VAL A 1082 -20.75 -22.59 32.15
N LEU A 1083 -20.39 -22.89 33.40
CA LEU A 1083 -21.24 -22.73 34.58
C LEU A 1083 -21.31 -21.29 35.09
N PHE A 1084 -20.39 -20.42 34.65
CA PHE A 1084 -20.35 -19.01 35.07
C PHE A 1084 -21.67 -18.28 34.82
N SER A 1085 -22.40 -18.61 33.76
CA SER A 1085 -23.67 -17.96 33.42
C SER A 1085 -24.91 -18.69 33.95
N LEU A 1086 -24.75 -19.89 34.50
CA LEU A 1086 -25.87 -20.72 34.93
C LEU A 1086 -26.31 -20.34 36.34
N LYS A 1087 -27.63 -20.29 36.55
CA LYS A 1087 -28.27 -20.18 37.86
C LYS A 1087 -28.62 -21.61 38.30
N ILE A 1088 -28.19 -21.97 39.50
CA ILE A 1088 -28.46 -23.28 40.11
C ILE A 1088 -29.37 -23.02 41.29
N ASP A 1089 -30.47 -23.76 41.41
CA ASP A 1089 -31.39 -23.61 42.54
C ASP A 1089 -30.79 -24.12 43.85
N ALA A 1090 -31.40 -23.72 44.97
CA ALA A 1090 -30.90 -24.00 46.31
C ALA A 1090 -30.87 -25.49 46.63
N GLU A 1091 -31.90 -26.24 46.25
CA GLU A 1091 -32.01 -27.67 46.56
C GLU A 1091 -30.98 -28.50 45.76
N VAL A 1092 -30.83 -28.21 44.46
CA VAL A 1092 -29.80 -28.83 43.61
C VAL A 1092 -28.41 -28.48 44.13
N SER A 1093 -28.16 -27.23 44.53
CA SER A 1093 -26.87 -26.81 45.10
C SER A 1093 -26.52 -27.60 46.36
N GLU A 1094 -27.49 -27.79 47.26
CA GLU A 1094 -27.31 -28.60 48.47
C GLU A 1094 -26.99 -30.07 48.14
N ARG A 1095 -27.73 -30.69 47.21
CA ARG A 1095 -27.48 -32.09 46.80
C ARG A 1095 -26.11 -32.27 46.16
N ILE A 1096 -25.69 -31.36 45.29
CA ILE A 1096 -24.35 -31.37 44.68
C ILE A 1096 -23.27 -31.32 45.77
N LEU A 1097 -23.35 -30.33 46.67
CA LEU A 1097 -22.36 -30.16 47.74
C LEU A 1097 -22.32 -31.36 48.69
N GLN A 1098 -23.47 -31.92 49.07
CA GLN A 1098 -23.54 -33.13 49.90
C GLN A 1098 -22.92 -34.33 49.20
N ARG A 1099 -23.20 -34.53 47.90
CA ARG A 1099 -22.65 -35.64 47.11
C ARG A 1099 -21.14 -35.52 46.95
N ILE A 1100 -20.62 -34.31 46.77
CA ILE A 1100 -19.18 -34.04 46.72
C ILE A 1100 -18.49 -34.43 48.03
N ILE A 1101 -19.08 -34.06 49.17
CA ILE A 1101 -18.56 -34.44 50.50
C ILE A 1101 -18.62 -35.96 50.69
N LEU A 1102 -19.75 -36.59 50.38
CA LEU A 1102 -19.93 -38.04 50.50
C LEU A 1102 -18.91 -38.83 49.65
N ASN A 1103 -18.59 -38.32 48.46
CA ASN A 1103 -17.64 -38.94 47.55
C ASN A 1103 -16.17 -38.57 47.83
N LYS A 1104 -15.88 -37.74 48.85
CA LYS A 1104 -14.54 -37.20 49.16
C LYS A 1104 -13.90 -36.44 47.99
N GLN A 1105 -14.71 -35.65 47.31
CA GLN A 1105 -14.33 -34.90 46.10
C GLN A 1105 -14.18 -33.40 46.38
N GLU A 1106 -13.99 -32.97 47.63
CA GLU A 1106 -14.02 -31.56 48.03
C GLU A 1106 -12.92 -30.72 47.37
N ARG A 1107 -11.79 -31.35 47.04
CA ARG A 1107 -10.71 -30.73 46.26
C ARG A 1107 -11.21 -30.22 44.90
N LEU A 1108 -12.24 -30.81 44.30
CA LEU A 1108 -12.86 -30.34 43.05
C LEU A 1108 -13.31 -28.90 43.20
N MET A 1109 -14.01 -28.65 44.30
CA MET A 1109 -14.61 -27.37 44.59
C MET A 1109 -13.56 -26.32 44.96
N LEU A 1110 -12.46 -26.73 45.56
CA LEU A 1110 -11.32 -25.84 45.83
C LEU A 1110 -10.59 -25.46 44.52
N ASP A 1111 -10.49 -26.39 43.58
CA ASP A 1111 -9.90 -26.16 42.25
C ASP A 1111 -10.86 -25.44 41.28
N THR A 1112 -12.14 -25.29 41.67
CA THR A 1112 -13.19 -24.50 40.98
C THR A 1112 -13.85 -23.50 41.94
N PRO A 1113 -13.12 -22.44 42.35
CA PRO A 1113 -13.54 -21.56 43.44
C PRO A 1113 -14.76 -20.70 43.11
N ILE A 1114 -14.99 -20.33 41.85
CA ILE A 1114 -16.17 -19.54 41.46
C ILE A 1114 -17.42 -20.42 41.50
N ILE A 1115 -17.31 -21.67 41.03
CA ILE A 1115 -18.42 -22.64 41.11
C ILE A 1115 -18.76 -22.93 42.57
N LEU A 1116 -17.75 -23.20 43.40
CA LEU A 1116 -17.96 -23.44 44.82
C LEU A 1116 -18.66 -22.26 45.48
N PHE A 1117 -18.17 -21.04 45.26
CA PHE A 1117 -18.81 -19.85 45.81
C PHE A 1117 -20.26 -19.72 45.36
N LYS A 1118 -20.58 -19.97 44.09
CA LYS A 1118 -21.96 -19.92 43.56
C LYS A 1118 -22.88 -20.97 44.17
N LEU A 1119 -22.42 -22.21 44.30
CA LEU A 1119 -23.19 -23.29 44.92
C LEU A 1119 -23.47 -22.93 46.39
N LEU A 1120 -22.48 -22.38 47.09
CA LEU A 1120 -22.65 -21.92 48.47
C LEU A 1120 -23.55 -20.69 48.59
N LEU A 1121 -23.41 -19.71 47.69
CA LEU A 1121 -24.26 -18.52 47.64
C LEU A 1121 -25.73 -18.90 47.46
N SER A 1122 -26.01 -19.89 46.62
CA SER A 1122 -27.37 -20.38 46.33
C SER A 1122 -27.89 -21.38 47.36
N CYS A 1123 -27.00 -22.03 48.13
CA CYS A 1123 -27.32 -23.04 49.14
C CYS A 1123 -28.04 -22.44 50.37
N GLY A 1124 -29.11 -23.11 50.84
CA GLY A 1124 -29.85 -22.72 52.04
C GLY A 1124 -29.23 -23.22 53.35
N SER A 1125 -28.39 -24.24 53.29
CA SER A 1125 -27.78 -24.89 54.45
C SER A 1125 -26.56 -24.14 54.99
N ASN A 1126 -26.74 -23.44 56.11
CA ASN A 1126 -25.64 -22.81 56.85
C ASN A 1126 -24.56 -23.82 57.31
N LYS A 1127 -24.93 -25.09 57.51
CA LYS A 1127 -23.96 -26.14 57.88
C LYS A 1127 -22.97 -26.42 56.74
N LEU A 1128 -23.44 -26.42 55.48
CA LEU A 1128 -22.58 -26.63 54.31
C LEU A 1128 -21.70 -25.41 54.04
N LYS A 1129 -22.24 -24.20 54.18
CA LYS A 1129 -21.45 -22.95 54.11
C LYS A 1129 -20.33 -22.92 55.14
N TYR A 1130 -20.64 -23.28 56.38
CA TYR A 1130 -19.65 -23.37 57.46
C TYR A 1130 -18.61 -24.47 57.19
N TYR A 1131 -19.02 -25.62 56.65
CA TYR A 1131 -18.11 -26.72 56.31
C TYR A 1131 -17.06 -26.27 55.29
N PHE A 1132 -17.47 -25.71 54.15
CA PHE A 1132 -16.53 -25.27 53.12
C PHE A 1132 -15.72 -24.04 53.52
N TYR A 1133 -16.30 -23.14 54.33
CA TYR A 1133 -15.55 -22.03 54.92
C TYR A 1133 -14.37 -22.51 55.77
N ASN A 1134 -14.56 -23.56 56.57
CA ASN A 1134 -13.46 -24.15 57.36
C ASN A 1134 -12.51 -25.01 56.52
N LEU A 1135 -12.97 -25.51 55.37
CA LEU A 1135 -12.16 -26.31 54.46
C LEU A 1135 -11.17 -25.46 53.65
N VAL A 1136 -11.53 -24.22 53.30
CA VAL A 1136 -10.60 -23.27 52.71
C VAL A 1136 -9.62 -22.81 53.80
N ASN A 1137 -8.38 -23.31 53.72
CA ASN A 1137 -7.28 -22.94 54.62
C ASN A 1137 -7.04 -21.41 54.62
N ASP A 1138 -6.43 -20.90 55.69
CA ASP A 1138 -5.95 -19.52 55.75
C ASP A 1138 -4.79 -19.36 54.75
N ALA A 1139 -5.13 -18.98 53.52
CA ALA A 1139 -4.16 -18.50 52.56
C ALA A 1139 -3.86 -17.05 52.92
N GLU A 1140 -2.60 -16.72 53.15
CA GLU A 1140 -2.16 -15.34 53.33
C GLU A 1140 -1.90 -14.71 51.95
N LEU A 1141 -2.17 -13.41 51.86
CA LEU A 1141 -1.91 -12.64 50.67
C LEU A 1141 -0.39 -12.41 50.55
N GLU A 1142 0.27 -13.03 49.58
CA GLU A 1142 1.73 -13.01 49.46
C GLU A 1142 2.32 -11.63 49.11
N ASP A 1143 1.51 -10.73 48.53
CA ASP A 1143 1.90 -9.39 48.08
C ASP A 1143 0.95 -8.30 48.64
N GLU A 1144 1.42 -7.07 48.85
CA GLU A 1144 0.55 -5.93 49.17
C GLU A 1144 -0.48 -5.65 48.05
N ARG A 1145 -1.78 -5.65 48.40
CA ARG A 1145 -2.90 -5.27 47.53
C ARG A 1145 -3.76 -4.19 48.22
N ASP A 1146 -4.31 -3.27 47.43
CA ASP A 1146 -5.25 -2.23 47.89
C ASP A 1146 -6.58 -2.85 48.35
N GLU A 1147 -7.11 -2.41 49.50
CA GLU A 1147 -8.40 -2.89 50.05
C GLU A 1147 -9.55 -2.71 49.06
N SER A 1148 -9.54 -1.64 48.26
CA SER A 1148 -10.57 -1.39 47.23
C SER A 1148 -10.59 -2.46 46.14
N PHE A 1149 -9.43 -3.03 45.81
CA PHE A 1149 -9.32 -4.11 44.83
C PHE A 1149 -9.80 -5.44 45.43
N ILE A 1150 -9.43 -5.72 46.68
CA ILE A 1150 -9.92 -6.89 47.41
C ILE A 1150 -11.45 -6.86 47.47
N GLU A 1151 -12.02 -5.71 47.83
CA GLU A 1151 -13.46 -5.50 47.89
C GLU A 1151 -14.13 -5.64 46.52
N LEU A 1152 -13.52 -5.12 45.45
CA LEU A 1152 -14.01 -5.27 44.08
C LEU A 1152 -14.09 -6.74 43.64
N ILE A 1153 -13.04 -7.53 43.88
CA ILE A 1153 -13.04 -8.97 43.54
C ILE A 1153 -14.11 -9.71 44.34
N ILE A 1154 -14.24 -9.42 45.64
CA ILE A 1154 -15.27 -10.01 46.49
C ILE A 1154 -16.67 -9.63 45.98
N ASN A 1155 -16.94 -8.35 45.69
CA ASN A 1155 -18.25 -7.91 45.20
C ASN A 1155 -18.59 -8.55 43.85
N ASN A 1156 -17.62 -8.64 42.94
CA ASN A 1156 -17.83 -9.30 41.66
C ASN A 1156 -18.23 -10.78 41.81
N LEU A 1157 -17.80 -11.49 42.87
CA LEU A 1157 -18.26 -12.87 43.14
C LEU A 1157 -19.76 -12.94 43.44
N PHE A 1158 -20.34 -11.93 44.08
CA PHE A 1158 -21.78 -11.87 44.35
C PHE A 1158 -22.59 -11.53 43.10
N ASP A 1159 -22.00 -10.77 42.17
CA ASP A 1159 -22.68 -10.23 40.98
C ASP A 1159 -22.38 -11.00 39.68
N THR A 1160 -21.87 -12.24 39.77
CA THR A 1160 -21.42 -13.05 38.61
C THR A 1160 -22.40 -13.14 37.43
N THR A 1161 -23.71 -12.97 37.63
CA THR A 1161 -24.71 -13.01 36.56
C THR A 1161 -24.90 -11.69 35.80
N THR A 1162 -24.42 -10.57 36.34
CA THR A 1162 -24.64 -9.19 35.82
C THR A 1162 -23.34 -8.49 35.40
N LEU A 1163 -22.18 -9.14 35.60
CA LEU A 1163 -20.88 -8.58 35.22
C LEU A 1163 -20.73 -8.36 33.71
N SER A 1164 -20.07 -7.27 33.35
CA SER A 1164 -19.57 -7.01 31.99
C SER A 1164 -18.38 -7.91 31.64
N GLY A 1165 -18.03 -8.00 30.35
CA GLY A 1165 -16.91 -8.81 29.85
C GLY A 1165 -15.59 -8.62 30.61
N PRO A 1166 -15.12 -7.37 30.83
CA PRO A 1166 -13.91 -7.09 31.60
C PRO A 1166 -13.98 -7.51 33.06
N GLN A 1167 -15.09 -7.20 33.76
CA GLN A 1167 -15.26 -7.56 35.17
C GLN A 1167 -15.31 -9.07 35.39
N LYS A 1168 -16.01 -9.78 34.50
CA LYS A 1168 -16.05 -11.25 34.46
C LYS A 1168 -14.68 -11.87 34.23
N HIS A 1169 -13.84 -11.23 33.41
CA HIS A 1169 -12.46 -11.68 33.17
C HIS A 1169 -11.58 -11.47 34.40
N ASN A 1170 -11.58 -10.27 34.98
CA ASN A 1170 -10.78 -9.93 36.16
C ASN A 1170 -11.08 -10.86 37.34
N LEU A 1171 -12.37 -11.16 37.54
CA LEU A 1171 -12.79 -12.10 38.56
C LEU A 1171 -12.18 -13.49 38.34
N LYS A 1172 -12.23 -14.02 37.12
CA LYS A 1172 -11.66 -15.35 36.80
C LYS A 1172 -10.16 -15.40 37.04
N VAL A 1173 -9.43 -14.37 36.63
CA VAL A 1173 -7.98 -14.31 36.83
C VAL A 1173 -7.65 -14.29 38.32
N ALA A 1174 -8.30 -13.42 39.09
CA ALA A 1174 -8.06 -13.30 40.54
C ALA A 1174 -8.32 -14.62 41.27
N MET A 1175 -9.38 -15.34 40.88
CA MET A 1175 -9.82 -16.57 41.55
C MET A 1175 -8.97 -17.80 41.20
N HIS A 1176 -8.29 -17.82 40.05
CA HIS A 1176 -7.44 -18.95 39.63
C HIS A 1176 -5.93 -18.74 39.85
N TYR A 1177 -5.53 -17.60 40.42
CA TYR A 1177 -4.13 -17.30 40.75
C TYR A 1177 -3.72 -17.83 42.12
N ILE A 1178 -2.43 -17.67 42.48
CA ILE A 1178 -1.86 -18.09 43.78
C ILE A 1178 -2.70 -17.56 44.96
N ASN A 1179 -3.21 -16.32 44.85
CA ASN A 1179 -4.02 -15.68 45.90
C ASN A 1179 -5.53 -15.95 45.78
N GLY A 1180 -5.97 -16.77 44.82
CA GLY A 1180 -7.38 -17.16 44.64
C GLY A 1180 -8.06 -17.71 45.90
N PRO A 1181 -7.41 -18.61 46.66
CA PRO A 1181 -7.93 -19.10 47.93
C PRO A 1181 -8.17 -18.00 48.98
N TYR A 1182 -7.35 -16.94 48.99
CA TYR A 1182 -7.55 -15.78 49.88
C TYR A 1182 -8.84 -15.03 49.54
N TYR A 1183 -9.05 -14.72 48.25
CA TYR A 1183 -10.26 -14.03 47.79
C TYR A 1183 -11.52 -14.87 48.04
N LEU A 1184 -11.44 -16.19 47.78
CA LEU A 1184 -12.52 -17.12 48.09
C LEU A 1184 -12.84 -17.11 49.59
N LYS A 1185 -11.83 -17.19 50.45
CA LYS A 1185 -11.99 -17.17 51.91
C LYS A 1185 -12.69 -15.90 52.36
N LYS A 1186 -12.21 -14.72 51.92
CA LYS A 1186 -12.81 -13.41 52.24
C LYS A 1186 -14.26 -13.29 51.77
N ALA A 1187 -14.58 -13.81 50.59
CA ALA A 1187 -15.94 -13.84 50.10
C ALA A 1187 -16.83 -14.78 50.94
N LEU A 1188 -16.32 -15.93 51.37
CA LEU A 1188 -17.03 -16.84 52.26
C LEU A 1188 -17.21 -16.29 53.68
N GLU A 1189 -16.29 -15.46 54.18
CA GLU A 1189 -16.47 -14.69 55.42
C GLU A 1189 -17.69 -13.78 55.28
N LYS A 1190 -17.72 -12.95 54.23
CA LYS A 1190 -18.84 -12.07 53.93
C LYS A 1190 -20.16 -12.84 53.72
N LEU A 1191 -20.10 -14.06 53.18
CA LEU A 1191 -21.27 -14.91 52.96
C LEU A 1191 -21.80 -15.54 54.25
N ASN A 1192 -20.94 -15.82 55.24
CA ASN A 1192 -21.30 -16.45 56.51
C ASN A 1192 -21.81 -15.45 57.57
N GLY A 1193 -21.56 -14.15 57.38
CA GLY A 1193 -21.98 -13.08 58.29
C GLY A 1193 -20.80 -12.39 58.94
#